data_AF-A0A7I7WIM2-F1
#
_entry.id   AF-A0A7I7WIM2-F1
#
_cell.length_a   1.000
_cell.length_b   1.000
_cell.length_c   1.000
_cell.angle_alpha   90.00
_cell.angle_beta   90.00
_cell.angle_gamma   90.00
#
_symmetry.space_group_name_H-M   'P 1'
#
loop_
_entity.id
_entity.type
_entity.pdbx_description
1 polymer ?
#
loop_
_entity_poly.entity_id
_entity_poly.type
_entity_poly.pdbx_seq_one_letter_code
_entity_poly.pdbx_strand_id
1 'polypeptide(L)'
;MERPSDLTAAWLSDALATPVTDFTFERIGTGQMSECYRVELTRASGNDGPSSVVLKVAATDPASRQTGLALGLYEREVRFYTDIAPNLGGGPVATCYSAGFDPETGTFHLLLGDAAPAVVGDELRGATTEQAMLALAELARLHAPAFGDASMAQADWLNRDAPMNQGLIATLYAGFLDRYGDRIAPEHREVCERLVGSFDAYLAAESAPDRLMGLVHGDYRLDNMLFGQPEADRPLTVVDWQTVTWGPAMTDVAYFLGCALPSDLRREHYDALLRAYHDALGADTRVSLDKVRDGVRRQSFFGVMMAIVSSMLVAQTERGDEMFMTMLSRHGDHVLDTGALDMLPDPSEAPAAQPLTPDPADEHAHAAGDEPLWSESWYFDFADPRQGIGGWVRLGLMPNENTTWVNALLCGPDMPTIALLDFENTGAIDLVLEAAEPLQTYTVTVRGRAQAYDDPSALLHGQPGRPVEAAMELTWTTVGVPYQYRITPRYEIPCAVSGTVTVDGREYALNAVPGQRDHSWGVRDWWSMDWVWSALHFDDGTHAHGVDLRIPGAPPIGIGYTQRRGEPLVELQGVRAEATFAGNDLPATTTITYTPGDLVATIDIRGHAPVLLTSPDGRISHFPRAWATVTTADGRTGVGWVEWNRNQSPR
;
A
#
# COMPACT_ATOMS: atom_id res chain seq x y z
N MET A 1 4.81 28.25 -9.33
CA MET A 1 5.64 28.10 -10.54
C MET A 1 5.42 26.67 -11.00
N GLU A 2 4.84 26.41 -12.17
CA GLU A 2 4.50 25.04 -12.59
C GLU A 2 5.49 24.49 -13.61
N ARG A 3 6.01 25.36 -14.48
CA ARG A 3 6.88 24.99 -15.58
C ARG A 3 8.03 26.00 -15.71
N PRO A 4 9.17 25.62 -16.31
CA PRO A 4 10.28 26.55 -16.50
C PRO A 4 9.91 27.76 -17.38
N SER A 5 8.92 27.63 -18.25
CA SER A 5 8.40 28.74 -19.08
C SER A 5 7.69 29.83 -18.28
N ASP A 6 7.33 29.56 -17.03
CA ASP A 6 6.68 30.54 -16.15
C ASP A 6 7.71 31.47 -15.48
N LEU A 7 9.02 31.16 -15.59
CA LEU A 7 10.10 32.00 -15.09
C LEU A 7 10.14 33.35 -15.82
N THR A 8 10.50 34.39 -15.09
CA THR A 8 10.81 35.71 -15.67
C THR A 8 12.10 36.24 -15.05
N ALA A 9 12.83 37.09 -15.79
CA ALA A 9 14.05 37.72 -15.28
C ALA A 9 13.78 38.57 -14.02
N ALA A 10 12.60 39.21 -13.93
CA ALA A 10 12.17 39.94 -12.74
C ALA A 10 12.00 39.01 -11.54
N TRP A 11 11.28 37.90 -11.71
CA TRP A 11 11.08 36.91 -10.64
C TRP A 11 12.39 36.29 -10.18
N LEU A 12 13.29 35.93 -11.10
CA LEU A 12 14.63 35.43 -10.78
C LEU A 12 15.46 36.48 -10.02
N SER A 13 15.33 37.76 -10.38
CA SER A 13 16.03 38.83 -9.69
C SER A 13 15.59 38.97 -8.23
N ASP A 14 14.28 38.86 -8.00
CA ASP A 14 13.69 38.94 -6.67
C ASP A 14 14.09 37.71 -5.83
N ALA A 15 13.98 36.50 -6.40
CA ALA A 15 14.32 35.25 -5.70
C ALA A 15 15.81 35.14 -5.35
N LEU A 16 16.70 35.64 -6.21
CA LEU A 16 18.15 35.59 -6.01
C LEU A 16 18.71 36.83 -5.29
N ALA A 17 17.86 37.82 -5.01
CA ALA A 17 18.25 39.14 -4.53
C ALA A 17 19.39 39.79 -5.36
N THR A 18 19.43 39.50 -6.66
CA THR A 18 20.51 39.91 -7.60
C THR A 18 19.92 40.23 -8.96
N PRO A 19 20.25 41.36 -9.63
CA PRO A 19 19.68 41.68 -10.93
C PRO A 19 20.05 40.68 -12.04
N VAL A 20 19.04 40.03 -12.61
CA VAL A 20 19.10 39.14 -13.77
C VAL A 20 18.49 39.86 -14.98
N THR A 21 19.21 39.92 -16.09
CA THR A 21 18.75 40.61 -17.31
C THR A 21 18.11 39.67 -18.32
N ASP A 22 18.59 38.42 -18.37
CA ASP A 22 18.08 37.38 -19.26
C ASP A 22 18.43 36.00 -18.69
N PHE A 23 17.79 34.94 -19.18
CA PHE A 23 18.09 33.58 -18.77
C PHE A 23 17.77 32.58 -19.88
N THR A 24 18.43 31.42 -19.83
CA THR A 24 18.04 30.24 -20.61
C THR A 24 17.89 29.06 -19.69
N PHE A 25 17.18 28.02 -20.12
CA PHE A 25 17.07 26.79 -19.33
C PHE A 25 17.15 25.55 -20.20
N GLU A 26 17.73 24.49 -19.63
CA GLU A 26 17.78 23.17 -20.22
C GLU A 26 17.33 22.12 -19.19
N ARG A 27 16.68 21.06 -19.66
CA ARG A 27 16.27 19.95 -18.80
C ARG A 27 17.49 19.11 -18.43
N ILE A 28 17.65 18.80 -17.15
CA ILE A 28 18.73 17.98 -16.61
C ILE A 28 18.17 16.84 -15.75
N GLY A 29 18.97 15.78 -15.58
CA GLY A 29 18.57 14.62 -14.80
C GLY A 29 17.56 13.70 -15.49
N THR A 30 17.20 12.61 -14.82
CA THR A 30 16.33 11.53 -15.35
C THR A 30 15.12 11.24 -14.44
N GLY A 31 14.80 12.15 -13.52
CA GLY A 31 13.72 11.99 -12.54
C GLY A 31 12.38 11.66 -13.18
N GLN A 32 11.66 10.69 -12.60
CA GLN A 32 10.34 10.24 -13.07
C GLN A 32 9.19 10.99 -12.38
N MET A 33 9.34 11.37 -11.11
CA MET A 33 8.29 12.04 -10.32
C MET A 33 8.36 13.58 -10.37
N SER A 34 9.52 14.13 -10.74
CA SER A 34 9.77 15.57 -10.83
C SER A 34 10.76 15.87 -11.95
N GLU A 35 10.72 17.10 -12.46
CA GLU A 35 11.63 17.56 -13.50
C GLU A 35 12.60 18.60 -12.97
N CYS A 36 13.88 18.47 -13.35
CA CYS A 36 14.92 19.44 -13.01
C CYS A 36 15.37 20.19 -14.27
N TYR A 37 15.59 21.50 -14.13
CA TYR A 37 16.05 22.38 -15.18
C TYR A 37 17.24 23.18 -14.68
N ARG A 38 18.36 23.15 -15.39
CA ARG A 38 19.44 24.12 -15.17
C ARG A 38 19.03 25.42 -15.83
N VAL A 39 19.10 26.52 -15.09
CA VAL A 39 18.78 27.87 -15.53
C VAL A 39 20.08 28.67 -15.56
N GLU A 40 20.57 28.98 -16.76
CA GLU A 40 21.74 29.84 -16.95
C GLU A 40 21.32 31.32 -16.90
N LEU A 41 22.04 32.11 -16.11
CA LEU A 41 21.67 33.49 -15.80
C LEU A 41 22.59 34.49 -16.51
N THR A 42 22.00 35.38 -17.31
CA THR A 42 22.70 36.53 -17.88
C THR A 42 22.58 37.72 -16.92
N ARG A 43 23.72 38.31 -16.57
CA ARG A 43 23.81 39.42 -15.61
C ARG A 43 24.66 40.55 -16.18
N ALA A 44 24.40 41.78 -15.71
CA ALA A 44 25.26 42.91 -16.00
C ALA A 44 26.65 42.74 -15.35
N SER A 45 27.71 43.18 -16.04
CA SER A 45 29.08 43.07 -15.55
C SER A 45 29.27 43.77 -14.19
N GLY A 46 29.83 43.06 -13.21
CA GLY A 46 30.12 43.60 -11.87
C GLY A 46 29.07 43.29 -10.80
N ASN A 47 28.03 42.51 -11.11
CA ASN A 47 27.12 41.96 -10.10
C ASN A 47 27.61 40.59 -9.60
N ASP A 48 27.81 40.46 -8.29
CA ASP A 48 28.07 39.19 -7.62
C ASP A 48 26.81 38.29 -7.62
N GLY A 49 26.97 36.96 -7.57
CA GLY A 49 25.86 35.99 -7.55
C GLY A 49 26.11 34.73 -8.42
N PRO A 50 25.21 33.75 -8.41
CA PRO A 50 25.38 32.51 -9.17
C PRO A 50 25.29 32.74 -10.68
N SER A 51 26.10 32.02 -11.47
CA SER A 51 25.99 31.97 -12.94
C SER A 51 24.85 31.08 -13.42
N SER A 52 24.45 30.10 -12.61
CA SER A 52 23.33 29.20 -12.87
C SER A 52 22.66 28.76 -11.58
N VAL A 53 21.40 28.36 -11.70
CA VAL A 53 20.59 27.76 -10.62
C VAL A 53 19.82 26.57 -11.16
N VAL A 54 19.30 25.72 -10.29
CA VAL A 54 18.47 24.57 -10.66
C VAL A 54 17.03 24.83 -10.24
N LEU A 55 16.10 24.75 -11.19
CA LEU A 55 14.67 24.74 -10.94
C LEU A 55 14.18 23.29 -10.93
N LYS A 56 13.64 22.83 -9.80
CA LYS A 56 12.89 21.57 -9.70
C LYS A 56 11.39 21.88 -9.63
N VAL A 57 10.60 21.18 -10.44
CA VAL A 57 9.13 21.30 -10.48
C VAL A 57 8.49 19.91 -10.57
N ALA A 58 7.19 19.83 -10.28
CA ALA A 58 6.42 18.59 -10.46
C ALA A 58 6.51 18.05 -11.90
N ALA A 59 6.36 16.74 -12.06
CA ALA A 59 6.30 16.13 -13.38
C ALA A 59 5.16 16.73 -14.23
N THR A 60 5.41 16.91 -15.53
CA THR A 60 4.38 17.35 -16.49
C THR A 60 3.30 16.28 -16.74
N ASP A 61 3.64 15.01 -16.52
CA ASP A 61 2.72 13.88 -16.58
C ASP A 61 1.73 13.88 -15.37
N PRO A 62 0.41 13.96 -15.60
CA PRO A 62 -0.57 14.04 -14.51
C PRO A 62 -0.58 12.84 -13.56
N ALA A 63 -0.30 11.62 -14.05
CA ALA A 63 -0.31 10.41 -13.22
C ALA A 63 0.89 10.37 -12.26
N SER A 64 2.09 10.70 -12.78
CA SER A 64 3.31 10.87 -11.98
C SER A 64 3.15 11.99 -10.95
N ARG A 65 2.54 13.12 -11.36
CA ARG A 65 2.23 14.22 -10.46
C ARG A 65 1.31 13.79 -9.32
N GLN A 66 0.19 13.14 -9.64
CA GLN A 66 -0.77 12.67 -8.65
C GLN A 66 -0.15 11.66 -7.67
N THR A 67 0.70 10.76 -8.17
CA THR A 67 1.39 9.75 -7.35
C THR A 67 2.32 10.42 -6.34
N GLY A 68 3.15 11.39 -6.77
CA GLY A 68 4.03 12.11 -5.86
C GLY A 68 3.29 12.95 -4.81
N LEU A 69 2.11 13.48 -5.14
CA LEU A 69 1.24 14.16 -4.17
C LEU A 69 0.66 13.17 -3.15
N ALA A 70 0.09 12.05 -3.62
CA ALA A 70 -0.50 11.02 -2.76
C ALA A 70 0.54 10.43 -1.77
N LEU A 71 1.78 10.26 -2.22
CA LEU A 71 2.89 9.77 -1.39
C LEU A 71 3.54 10.87 -0.52
N GLY A 72 3.14 12.14 -0.66
CA GLY A 72 3.68 13.27 0.09
C GLY A 72 5.10 13.70 -0.28
N LEU A 73 5.61 13.26 -1.44
CA LEU A 73 7.01 13.46 -1.86
C LEU A 73 7.34 14.94 -2.03
N TYR A 74 6.44 15.72 -2.65
CA TYR A 74 6.66 17.14 -2.92
C TYR A 74 6.64 17.99 -1.65
N GLU A 75 5.67 17.71 -0.76
CA GLU A 75 5.57 18.40 0.53
C GLU A 75 6.86 18.16 1.34
N ARG A 76 7.30 16.90 1.43
CA ARG A 76 8.52 16.52 2.15
C ARG A 76 9.75 17.26 1.68
N GLU A 77 9.99 17.27 0.37
CA GLU A 77 11.19 17.93 -0.17
C GLU A 77 11.14 19.44 0.03
N VAL A 78 9.98 20.07 -0.22
CA VAL A 78 9.82 21.52 0.01
C VAL A 78 10.04 21.87 1.47
N ARG A 79 9.41 21.13 2.38
CA ARG A 79 9.51 21.37 3.82
C ARG A 79 10.89 21.05 4.38
N PHE A 80 11.62 20.11 3.79
CA PHE A 80 13.02 19.93 4.13
C PHE A 80 13.83 21.20 3.85
N TYR A 81 13.70 21.80 2.66
CA TYR A 81 14.44 23.01 2.31
C TYR A 81 13.99 24.26 3.08
N THR A 82 12.73 24.35 3.52
CA THR A 82 12.22 25.51 4.28
C THR A 82 12.39 25.37 5.79
N ASP A 83 12.16 24.18 6.35
CA ASP A 83 12.00 23.98 7.80
C ASP A 83 13.26 23.32 8.42
N ILE A 84 13.99 22.49 7.66
CA ILE A 84 15.11 21.70 8.19
C ILE A 84 16.46 22.25 7.72
N ALA A 85 16.69 22.34 6.41
CA ALA A 85 17.97 22.71 5.81
C ALA A 85 18.59 24.01 6.37
N PRO A 86 17.83 25.09 6.66
CA PRO A 86 18.39 26.31 7.25
C PRO A 86 19.06 26.10 8.61
N ASN A 87 18.65 25.06 9.35
CA ASN A 87 19.14 24.75 10.69
C ASN A 87 20.35 23.78 10.69
N LEU A 88 20.73 23.24 9.53
CA LEU A 88 21.82 22.24 9.40
C LEU A 88 23.22 22.87 9.29
N GLY A 89 23.36 24.18 9.38
CA GLY A 89 24.66 24.84 9.56
C GLY A 89 25.65 24.75 8.40
N GLY A 90 25.18 24.52 7.16
CA GLY A 90 26.03 24.56 5.96
C GLY A 90 26.61 23.21 5.50
N GLY A 91 25.93 22.10 5.80
CA GLY A 91 26.26 20.75 5.31
C GLY A 91 26.15 20.56 3.78
N PRO A 92 26.05 19.31 3.29
CA PRO A 92 26.08 18.99 1.86
C PRO A 92 24.76 19.31 1.14
N VAL A 93 24.08 20.40 1.50
CA VAL A 93 22.77 20.78 0.97
C VAL A 93 22.91 22.06 0.15
N ALA A 94 22.35 22.05 -1.06
CA ALA A 94 22.32 23.21 -1.93
C ALA A 94 21.54 24.37 -1.28
N THR A 95 22.01 25.60 -1.52
CA THR A 95 21.27 26.79 -1.09
C THR A 95 19.90 26.82 -1.76
N CYS A 96 18.82 26.97 -0.98
CA CYS A 96 17.48 27.17 -1.51
C CYS A 96 17.17 28.67 -1.58
N TYR A 97 16.93 29.18 -2.79
CA TYR A 97 16.59 30.58 -3.05
C TYR A 97 15.07 30.82 -3.01
N SER A 98 14.28 29.84 -3.45
CA SER A 98 12.82 29.92 -3.41
C SER A 98 12.23 28.53 -3.35
N ALA A 99 11.16 28.38 -2.57
CA ALA A 99 10.38 27.16 -2.47
C ALA A 99 8.88 27.51 -2.47
N GLY A 100 8.06 26.62 -3.01
CA GLY A 100 6.61 26.75 -2.96
C GLY A 100 5.94 25.41 -3.17
N PHE A 101 4.84 25.18 -2.46
CA PHE A 101 4.01 23.99 -2.56
C PHE A 101 2.54 24.38 -2.40
N ASP A 102 1.70 23.86 -3.29
CA ASP A 102 0.25 23.98 -3.23
C ASP A 102 -0.36 22.58 -3.03
N PRO A 103 -0.94 22.29 -1.85
CA PRO A 103 -1.49 20.98 -1.54
C PRO A 103 -2.77 20.66 -2.34
N GLU A 104 -3.50 21.65 -2.84
CA GLU A 104 -4.74 21.42 -3.60
C GLU A 104 -4.44 20.95 -5.03
N THR A 105 -3.39 21.51 -5.64
CA THR A 105 -3.05 21.25 -7.04
C THR A 105 -1.88 20.28 -7.21
N GLY A 106 -1.11 20.03 -6.14
CA GLY A 106 0.15 19.27 -6.20
C GLY A 106 1.26 19.99 -6.95
N THR A 107 1.10 21.28 -7.24
CA THR A 107 2.11 22.13 -7.85
C THR A 107 3.18 22.45 -6.81
N PHE A 108 4.44 22.29 -7.17
CA PHE A 108 5.56 22.73 -6.34
C PHE A 108 6.72 23.25 -7.17
N HIS A 109 7.55 24.09 -6.55
CA HIS A 109 8.84 24.46 -7.11
C HIS A 109 9.92 24.57 -6.04
N LEU A 110 11.16 24.27 -6.43
CA LEU A 110 12.37 24.57 -5.69
C LEU A 110 13.37 25.26 -6.64
N LEU A 111 13.90 26.41 -6.22
CA LEU A 111 15.00 27.10 -6.89
C LEU A 111 16.25 26.94 -6.04
N LEU A 112 17.16 26.10 -6.48
CA LEU A 112 18.34 25.66 -5.74
C LEU A 112 19.64 26.17 -6.40
N GLY A 113 20.70 26.30 -5.61
CA GLY A 113 22.05 26.53 -6.14
C GLY A 113 22.50 25.40 -7.06
N ASP A 114 23.09 25.75 -8.20
CA ASP A 114 23.72 24.77 -9.09
C ASP A 114 25.05 24.32 -8.46
N ALA A 115 25.28 23.00 -8.45
CA ALA A 115 26.49 22.41 -7.89
C ALA A 115 27.67 22.43 -8.88
N ALA A 116 27.49 22.91 -10.11
CA ALA A 116 28.54 23.00 -11.10
C ALA A 116 29.82 23.68 -10.53
N PRO A 117 31.03 23.18 -10.83
CA PRO A 117 31.35 22.08 -11.76
C PRO A 117 31.32 20.66 -11.16
N ALA A 118 30.46 20.34 -10.19
CA ALA A 118 30.34 19.00 -9.62
C ALA A 118 29.91 17.91 -10.63
N VAL A 119 30.32 16.67 -10.34
CA VAL A 119 30.03 15.47 -11.15
C VAL A 119 29.18 14.49 -10.34
N VAL A 120 28.13 13.95 -10.95
CA VAL A 120 27.26 12.94 -10.32
C VAL A 120 28.00 11.64 -10.05
N GLY A 121 27.69 10.97 -8.95
CA GLY A 121 28.14 9.62 -8.68
C GLY A 121 27.56 8.60 -9.69
N ASP A 122 28.13 7.41 -9.72
CA ASP A 122 27.69 6.30 -10.58
C ASP A 122 27.50 5.07 -9.71
N GLU A 123 26.24 4.74 -9.42
CA GLU A 123 25.88 3.61 -8.55
C GLU A 123 26.36 2.26 -9.09
N LEU A 124 26.34 2.08 -10.42
CA LEU A 124 26.74 0.81 -11.04
C LEU A 124 28.26 0.62 -10.92
N ARG A 125 29.03 1.66 -11.23
CA ARG A 125 30.49 1.65 -11.10
C ARG A 125 30.95 1.57 -9.64
N GLY A 126 30.23 2.24 -8.74
CA GLY A 126 30.61 2.43 -7.34
C GLY A 126 31.61 3.57 -7.13
N ALA A 127 31.68 4.05 -5.89
CA ALA A 127 32.55 5.13 -5.45
C ALA A 127 33.99 4.67 -5.24
N THR A 128 34.93 5.62 -5.31
CA THR A 128 36.27 5.42 -4.76
C THR A 128 36.23 5.49 -3.23
N THR A 129 37.28 4.98 -2.57
CA THR A 129 37.42 5.06 -1.12
C THR A 129 37.36 6.51 -0.62
N GLU A 130 37.99 7.46 -1.32
CA GLU A 130 37.97 8.88 -0.96
C GLU A 130 36.57 9.48 -1.06
N GLN A 131 35.82 9.14 -2.11
CA GLN A 131 34.43 9.57 -2.28
C GLN A 131 33.54 9.01 -1.17
N ALA A 132 33.70 7.74 -0.82
CA ALA A 132 32.92 7.10 0.24
C ALA A 132 33.23 7.69 1.62
N MET A 133 34.50 7.95 1.93
CA MET A 133 34.91 8.61 3.18
C MET A 133 34.35 10.03 3.26
N LEU A 134 34.38 10.78 2.15
CA LEU A 134 33.79 12.11 2.08
C LEU A 134 32.27 12.06 2.30
N ALA A 135 31.54 11.19 1.60
CA ALA A 135 30.09 11.07 1.72
C ALA A 135 29.67 10.76 3.16
N LEU A 136 30.32 9.79 3.81
CA LEU A 136 30.04 9.46 5.21
C LEU A 136 30.38 10.60 6.17
N ALA A 137 31.46 11.34 5.93
CA ALA A 137 31.80 12.48 6.77
C ALA A 137 30.78 13.63 6.64
N GLU A 138 30.30 13.90 5.42
CA GLU A 138 29.28 14.92 5.18
C GLU A 138 27.90 14.50 5.72
N LEU A 139 27.55 13.22 5.61
CA LEU A 139 26.34 12.66 6.24
C LEU A 139 26.39 12.81 7.76
N ALA A 140 27.54 12.55 8.38
CA ALA A 140 27.70 12.73 9.82
C ALA A 140 27.49 14.19 10.26
N ARG A 141 27.97 15.16 9.48
CA ARG A 141 27.75 16.59 9.73
C ARG A 141 26.29 16.99 9.55
N LEU A 142 25.59 16.37 8.60
CA LEU A 142 24.16 16.56 8.42
C LEU A 142 23.37 16.01 9.62
N HIS A 143 23.75 14.83 10.13
CA HIS A 143 23.06 14.24 11.26
C HIS A 143 23.40 14.90 12.60
N ALA A 144 24.61 15.44 12.78
CA ALA A 144 25.10 15.97 14.07
C ALA A 144 24.14 16.95 14.77
N PRO A 145 23.55 17.95 14.09
CA PRO A 145 22.60 18.88 14.72
C PRO A 145 21.26 18.23 15.10
N ALA A 146 20.86 17.16 14.41
CA ALA A 146 19.57 16.50 14.57
C ALA A 146 19.62 15.32 15.55
N PHE A 147 20.80 14.87 15.98
CA PHE A 147 20.93 13.72 16.88
C PHE A 147 20.32 13.97 18.24
N GLY A 148 19.30 13.18 18.58
CA GLY A 148 18.65 13.20 19.90
C GLY A 148 17.72 14.40 20.12
N ASP A 149 17.49 15.24 19.11
CA ASP A 149 16.49 16.30 19.18
C ASP A 149 15.12 15.78 18.74
N ALA A 150 14.42 15.14 19.69
CA ALA A 150 13.08 14.61 19.47
C ALA A 150 12.02 15.68 19.14
N SER A 151 12.33 16.99 19.22
CA SER A 151 11.40 18.04 18.82
C SER A 151 11.13 18.03 17.32
N MET A 152 12.09 17.59 16.50
CA MET A 152 11.92 17.42 15.05
C MET A 152 11.00 16.24 14.70
N ALA A 153 10.84 15.27 15.60
CA ALA A 153 9.98 14.10 15.41
C ALA A 153 8.48 14.42 15.54
N GLN A 154 8.08 15.64 15.95
CA GLN A 154 6.68 15.97 16.18
C GLN A 154 5.95 16.49 14.92
N ALA A 155 6.63 16.53 13.78
CA ALA A 155 6.06 17.08 12.57
C ALA A 155 5.36 15.98 11.75
N ASP A 156 4.02 16.03 11.68
CA ASP A 156 3.19 15.02 10.99
C ASP A 156 3.58 14.82 9.50
N TRP A 157 4.09 15.86 8.84
CA TRP A 157 4.56 15.79 7.46
C TRP A 157 5.84 14.94 7.29
N LEU A 158 6.66 14.84 8.34
CA LEU A 158 7.93 14.13 8.36
C LEU A 158 7.73 12.65 8.78
N ASN A 159 6.79 12.43 9.70
CA ASN A 159 6.40 11.10 10.22
C ASN A 159 5.03 10.69 9.68
N ARG A 160 5.02 10.13 8.47
CA ARG A 160 3.83 9.44 7.96
C ARG A 160 4.00 7.94 8.15
N ASP A 161 2.94 7.27 8.58
CA ASP A 161 2.94 5.82 8.70
C ASP A 161 3.27 5.17 7.35
N ALA A 162 4.33 4.37 7.33
CA ALA A 162 4.63 3.57 6.16
C ALA A 162 3.63 2.40 6.10
N PRO A 163 2.95 2.15 4.97
CA PRO A 163 1.98 1.06 4.85
C PRO A 163 2.64 -0.33 4.82
N MET A 164 3.96 -0.41 5.06
CA MET A 164 4.74 -1.63 4.96
C MET A 164 4.61 -2.45 6.24
N ASN A 165 4.02 -3.63 6.12
CA ASN A 165 3.90 -4.63 7.18
C ASN A 165 4.27 -6.02 6.64
N GLN A 166 4.30 -7.01 7.53
CA GLN A 166 4.58 -8.41 7.23
C GLN A 166 3.81 -8.96 6.02
N GLY A 167 2.52 -8.65 5.91
CA GLY A 167 1.68 -9.13 4.81
C GLY A 167 2.06 -8.51 3.46
N LEU A 168 2.25 -7.19 3.44
CA LEU A 168 2.62 -6.47 2.22
C LEU A 168 4.02 -6.88 1.74
N ILE A 169 5.01 -6.93 2.62
CA ILE A 169 6.37 -7.30 2.22
C ILE A 169 6.47 -8.76 1.75
N ALA A 170 5.72 -9.68 2.36
CA ALA A 170 5.66 -11.07 1.91
C ALA A 170 5.06 -11.18 0.50
N THR A 171 4.01 -10.40 0.21
CA THR A 171 3.39 -10.33 -1.12
C THR A 171 4.36 -9.78 -2.15
N LEU A 172 5.02 -8.65 -1.85
CA LEU A 172 6.02 -8.05 -2.74
C LEU A 172 7.20 -9.00 -2.97
N TYR A 173 7.63 -9.72 -1.94
CA TYR A 173 8.71 -10.71 -2.06
C TYR A 173 8.31 -11.92 -2.93
N ALA A 174 7.07 -12.41 -2.84
CA ALA A 174 6.59 -13.46 -3.73
C ALA A 174 6.67 -13.02 -5.20
N GLY A 175 6.17 -11.81 -5.52
CA GLY A 175 6.31 -11.25 -6.87
C GLY A 175 7.76 -11.02 -7.29
N PHE A 176 8.63 -10.65 -6.33
CA PHE A 176 10.06 -10.50 -6.56
C PHE A 176 10.72 -11.85 -6.93
N LEU A 177 10.34 -12.94 -6.25
CA LEU A 177 10.80 -14.29 -6.57
C LEU A 177 10.30 -14.77 -7.92
N ASP A 178 9.06 -14.46 -8.30
CA ASP A 178 8.54 -14.80 -9.63
C ASP A 178 9.32 -14.09 -10.74
N ARG A 179 9.70 -12.82 -10.52
CA ARG A 179 10.44 -12.02 -11.51
C ARG A 179 11.93 -12.36 -11.57
N TYR A 180 12.57 -12.59 -10.42
CA TYR A 180 14.02 -12.64 -10.31
C TYR A 180 14.58 -13.89 -9.66
N GLY A 181 13.74 -14.86 -9.25
CA GLY A 181 14.13 -16.00 -8.41
C GLY A 181 15.37 -16.75 -8.88
N ASP A 182 15.53 -16.93 -10.19
CA ASP A 182 16.66 -17.63 -10.83
C ASP A 182 17.97 -16.82 -10.84
N ARG A 183 17.89 -15.50 -10.58
CA ARG A 183 19.02 -14.57 -10.56
C ARG A 183 19.52 -14.28 -9.14
N ILE A 184 18.83 -14.74 -8.12
CA ILE A 184 19.17 -14.49 -6.71
C ILE A 184 20.10 -15.61 -6.22
N ALA A 185 21.28 -15.26 -5.71
CA ALA A 185 22.18 -16.24 -5.10
C ALA A 185 21.54 -16.85 -3.84
N PRO A 186 21.80 -18.14 -3.51
CA PRO A 186 21.19 -18.82 -2.37
C PRO A 186 21.34 -18.07 -1.04
N GLU A 187 22.53 -17.52 -0.78
CA GLU A 187 22.84 -16.75 0.43
C GLU A 187 22.05 -15.43 0.51
N HIS A 188 21.79 -14.75 -0.61
CA HIS A 188 20.97 -13.53 -0.64
C HIS A 188 19.48 -13.86 -0.53
N ARG A 189 19.06 -15.02 -1.06
CA ARG A 189 17.70 -15.54 -0.88
C ARG A 189 17.42 -15.80 0.60
N GLU A 190 18.34 -16.43 1.32
CA GLU A 190 18.23 -16.64 2.77
C GLU A 190 18.05 -15.32 3.52
N VAL A 191 18.82 -14.29 3.15
CA VAL A 191 18.67 -12.94 3.73
C VAL A 191 17.27 -12.38 3.52
N CYS A 192 16.74 -12.47 2.29
CA CYS A 192 15.38 -12.04 2.01
C CYS A 192 14.34 -12.83 2.81
N GLU A 193 14.43 -14.16 2.82
CA GLU A 193 13.47 -15.04 3.51
C GLU A 193 13.47 -14.79 5.02
N ARG A 194 14.64 -14.59 5.64
CA ARG A 194 14.78 -14.24 7.06
C ARG A 194 14.17 -12.88 7.38
N LEU A 195 14.48 -11.85 6.58
CA LEU A 195 13.92 -10.50 6.76
C LEU A 195 12.40 -10.52 6.58
N VAL A 196 11.92 -11.07 5.47
CA VAL A 196 10.51 -11.15 5.13
C VAL A 196 9.76 -11.93 6.19
N GLY A 197 10.27 -13.09 6.63
CA GLY A 197 9.60 -13.93 7.64
C GLY A 197 9.54 -13.35 9.05
N SER A 198 10.26 -12.25 9.33
CA SER A 198 10.33 -11.63 10.67
C SER A 198 10.10 -10.12 10.64
N PHE A 199 9.49 -9.60 9.58
CA PHE A 199 9.47 -8.18 9.27
C PHE A 199 8.76 -7.33 10.32
N ASP A 200 7.58 -7.74 10.79
CA ASP A 200 6.87 -6.99 11.86
C ASP A 200 7.68 -6.96 13.16
N ALA A 201 8.33 -8.07 13.51
CA ALA A 201 9.17 -8.14 14.70
C ALA A 201 10.44 -7.28 14.55
N TYR A 202 11.01 -7.24 13.35
CA TYR A 202 12.11 -6.35 13.00
C TYR A 202 11.69 -4.87 13.13
N LEU A 203 10.56 -4.47 12.56
CA LEU A 203 10.04 -3.10 12.68
C LEU A 203 9.77 -2.71 14.13
N ALA A 204 9.16 -3.60 14.91
CA ALA A 204 8.92 -3.38 16.33
C ALA A 204 10.23 -3.20 17.12
N ALA A 205 11.26 -3.99 16.80
CA ALA A 205 12.57 -3.90 17.43
C ALA A 205 13.30 -2.60 17.08
N GLU A 206 13.12 -2.07 15.87
CA GLU A 206 13.73 -0.80 15.43
C GLU A 206 12.94 0.44 15.85
N SER A 207 11.70 0.26 16.32
CA SER A 207 10.88 1.31 16.93
C SER A 207 11.10 1.44 18.46
N ALA A 208 12.03 0.66 19.02
CA ALA A 208 12.27 0.64 20.46
C ALA A 208 12.83 1.99 20.98
N PRO A 209 12.46 2.44 22.20
CA PRO A 209 12.86 3.76 22.72
C PRO A 209 14.37 3.97 22.90
N ASP A 210 15.15 2.90 22.93
CA ASP A 210 16.61 2.93 23.10
C ASP A 210 17.37 3.02 21.76
N ARG A 211 16.64 3.09 20.63
CA ARG A 211 17.23 3.23 19.28
C ARG A 211 17.71 4.66 19.03
N LEU A 212 18.78 4.76 18.26
CA LEU A 212 19.31 6.05 17.82
C LEU A 212 18.42 6.58 16.70
N MET A 213 17.60 7.58 17.02
CA MET A 213 16.70 8.22 16.07
C MET A 213 17.28 9.54 15.56
N GLY A 214 16.98 9.88 14.32
CA GLY A 214 17.44 11.11 13.67
C GLY A 214 16.82 11.32 12.30
N LEU A 215 17.28 12.36 11.61
CA LEU A 215 16.91 12.63 10.23
C LEU A 215 17.47 11.53 9.32
N VAL A 216 16.63 11.03 8.42
CA VAL A 216 16.98 10.03 7.41
C VAL A 216 16.63 10.60 6.05
N HIS A 217 17.59 10.66 5.14
CA HIS A 217 17.37 10.98 3.74
C HIS A 217 16.54 9.88 3.06
N GLY A 218 16.82 8.60 3.32
CA GLY A 218 16.03 7.46 2.83
C GLY A 218 16.31 7.03 1.39
N ASP A 219 17.16 7.77 0.67
CA ASP A 219 17.72 7.37 -0.63
C ASP A 219 19.16 7.90 -0.80
N TYR A 220 19.97 7.74 0.25
CA TYR A 220 21.35 8.25 0.31
C TYR A 220 22.33 7.37 -0.49
N ARG A 221 22.31 7.51 -1.82
CA ARG A 221 23.10 6.72 -2.80
C ARG A 221 23.83 7.59 -3.81
N LEU A 222 24.74 7.02 -4.61
CA LEU A 222 25.67 7.78 -5.45
C LEU A 222 24.99 8.61 -6.53
N ASP A 223 23.88 8.13 -7.09
CA ASP A 223 23.12 8.85 -8.12
C ASP A 223 22.52 10.17 -7.58
N ASN A 224 22.37 10.29 -6.25
CA ASN A 224 21.89 11.49 -5.56
C ASN A 224 23.03 12.36 -4.98
N MET A 225 24.28 12.08 -5.39
CA MET A 225 25.48 12.75 -4.90
C MET A 225 26.22 13.47 -6.03
N LEU A 226 26.44 14.77 -5.85
CA LEU A 226 27.21 15.61 -6.77
C LEU A 226 28.56 15.95 -6.12
N PHE A 227 29.63 15.29 -6.58
CA PHE A 227 30.99 15.47 -6.06
C PHE A 227 31.65 16.70 -6.68
N GLY A 228 31.99 17.67 -5.83
CA GLY A 228 32.62 18.92 -6.23
C GLY A 228 33.96 18.72 -6.92
N GLN A 229 34.12 19.36 -8.07
CA GLN A 229 35.41 19.48 -8.75
C GLN A 229 36.16 20.73 -8.24
N PRO A 230 37.44 20.94 -8.59
CA PRO A 230 38.11 22.21 -8.30
C PRO A 230 37.24 23.39 -8.72
N GLU A 231 37.16 24.43 -7.88
CA GLU A 231 36.29 25.62 -8.04
C GLU A 231 34.81 25.43 -7.67
N ALA A 232 34.36 24.22 -7.31
CA ALA A 232 33.03 24.04 -6.74
C ALA A 232 32.92 24.64 -5.33
N ASP A 233 31.75 25.20 -5.02
CA ASP A 233 31.46 25.81 -3.71
C ASP A 233 31.52 24.81 -2.55
N ARG A 234 31.29 23.52 -2.83
CA ARG A 234 31.19 22.45 -1.86
C ARG A 234 31.88 21.18 -2.36
N PRO A 235 32.47 20.37 -1.45
CA PRO A 235 33.07 19.09 -1.82
C PRO A 235 32.02 18.04 -2.21
N LEU A 236 30.81 18.14 -1.66
CA LEU A 236 29.68 17.26 -1.95
C LEU A 236 28.37 18.05 -1.83
N THR A 237 27.46 17.82 -2.76
CA THR A 237 26.05 18.24 -2.67
C THR A 237 25.16 17.02 -2.80
N VAL A 238 24.30 16.80 -1.81
CA VAL A 238 23.29 15.74 -1.76
C VAL A 238 21.95 16.33 -2.17
N VAL A 239 21.29 15.66 -3.12
CA VAL A 239 20.03 16.11 -3.71
C VAL A 239 18.95 15.04 -3.54
N ASP A 240 17.72 15.42 -3.87
CA ASP A 240 16.54 14.54 -3.87
C ASP A 240 16.03 14.12 -2.49
N TRP A 241 15.63 15.12 -1.69
CA TRP A 241 15.16 14.95 -0.31
C TRP A 241 13.68 14.54 -0.20
N GLN A 242 13.10 13.96 -1.25
CA GLN A 242 11.68 13.59 -1.32
C GLN A 242 11.30 12.41 -0.41
N THR A 243 12.28 11.59 -0.03
CA THR A 243 12.13 10.43 0.88
C THR A 243 12.51 10.75 2.32
N VAL A 244 12.77 12.03 2.64
CA VAL A 244 13.19 12.44 3.98
C VAL A 244 12.16 12.04 5.04
N THR A 245 12.65 11.49 6.13
CA THR A 245 11.83 11.06 7.26
C THR A 245 12.60 11.14 8.58
N TRP A 246 11.93 10.85 9.68
CA TRP A 246 12.54 10.68 10.98
C TRP A 246 12.50 9.20 11.37
N GLY A 247 13.67 8.61 11.61
CA GLY A 247 13.80 7.17 11.77
C GLY A 247 15.12 6.77 12.42
N PRO A 248 15.48 5.48 12.37
CA PRO A 248 16.78 5.01 12.82
C PRO A 248 17.92 5.75 12.10
N ALA A 249 18.71 6.54 12.83
CA ALA A 249 19.67 7.49 12.23
C ALA A 249 20.81 6.82 11.43
N MET A 250 21.01 5.51 11.60
CA MET A 250 22.03 4.75 10.85
C MET A 250 21.52 4.21 9.51
N THR A 251 20.24 4.46 9.15
CA THR A 251 19.66 3.96 7.89
C THR A 251 20.45 4.39 6.67
N ASP A 252 20.76 5.68 6.53
CA ASP A 252 21.52 6.18 5.38
C ASP A 252 22.97 5.68 5.36
N VAL A 253 23.60 5.54 6.53
CA VAL A 253 24.96 4.98 6.63
C VAL A 253 24.97 3.53 6.16
N ALA A 254 24.00 2.73 6.61
CA ALA A 254 23.87 1.33 6.25
C ALA A 254 23.52 1.17 4.77
N TYR A 255 22.56 1.96 4.28
CA TYR A 255 22.17 1.97 2.88
C TYR A 255 23.35 2.33 1.98
N PHE A 256 24.04 3.45 2.25
CA PHE A 256 25.20 3.86 1.48
C PHE A 256 26.31 2.81 1.45
N LEU A 257 26.68 2.26 2.61
CA LEU A 257 27.69 1.20 2.67
C LEU A 257 27.26 -0.03 1.85
N GLY A 258 25.98 -0.39 1.91
CA GLY A 258 25.46 -1.57 1.24
C GLY A 258 25.35 -1.46 -0.28
N CYS A 259 25.43 -0.27 -0.89
CA CYS A 259 25.31 -0.11 -2.35
C CYS A 259 26.48 0.65 -3.00
N ALA A 260 27.02 1.68 -2.36
CA ALA A 260 27.92 2.65 -2.99
C ALA A 260 29.34 2.11 -3.28
N LEU A 261 29.74 0.98 -2.68
CA LEU A 261 31.06 0.39 -2.86
C LEU A 261 30.95 -1.05 -3.37
N PRO A 262 31.87 -1.52 -4.24
CA PRO A 262 32.04 -2.95 -4.48
C PRO A 262 32.30 -3.68 -3.15
N SER A 263 31.69 -4.87 -2.97
CA SER A 263 31.72 -5.61 -1.70
C SER A 263 33.13 -5.81 -1.14
N ASP A 264 34.11 -6.13 -1.98
CA ASP A 264 35.50 -6.35 -1.55
C ASP A 264 36.17 -5.08 -1.03
N LEU A 265 35.94 -3.95 -1.69
CA LEU A 265 36.47 -2.65 -1.26
C LEU A 265 35.82 -2.19 0.05
N ARG A 266 34.50 -2.43 0.19
CA ARG A 266 33.80 -2.21 1.46
C ARG A 266 34.41 -3.04 2.58
N ARG A 267 34.65 -4.34 2.37
CA ARG A 267 35.24 -5.24 3.38
C ARG A 267 36.63 -4.77 3.81
N GLU A 268 37.47 -4.37 2.85
CA GLU A 268 38.82 -3.87 3.13
C GLU A 268 38.81 -2.61 4.00
N HIS A 269 37.88 -1.69 3.76
CA HIS A 269 37.87 -0.36 4.41
C HIS A 269 36.75 -0.16 5.43
N TYR A 270 35.97 -1.19 5.78
CA TYR A 270 34.74 -1.08 6.56
C TYR A 270 34.90 -0.28 7.87
N ASP A 271 35.92 -0.63 8.65
CA ASP A 271 36.16 0.05 9.93
C ASP A 271 36.67 1.49 9.75
N ALA A 272 37.38 1.78 8.65
CA ALA A 272 37.83 3.14 8.35
C ALA A 272 36.65 4.03 7.94
N LEU A 273 35.71 3.48 7.16
CA LEU A 273 34.48 4.15 6.74
C LEU A 273 33.59 4.49 7.95
N LEU A 274 33.36 3.53 8.85
CA LEU A 274 32.60 3.79 10.08
C LEU A 274 33.29 4.82 10.99
N ARG A 275 34.62 4.79 11.07
CA ARG A 275 35.40 5.79 11.80
C ARG A 275 35.28 7.18 11.19
N ALA A 276 35.31 7.31 9.87
CA ALA A 276 35.12 8.61 9.21
C ALA A 276 33.77 9.24 9.53
N TYR A 277 32.70 8.44 9.50
CA TYR A 277 31.38 8.90 9.94
C TYR A 277 31.40 9.34 11.42
N HIS A 278 31.87 8.47 12.32
CA HIS A 278 31.89 8.73 13.76
C HIS A 278 32.74 9.96 14.13
N ASP A 279 33.91 10.12 13.53
CA ASP A 279 34.81 11.23 13.83
C ASP A 279 34.24 12.57 13.34
N ALA A 280 33.58 12.56 12.18
CA ALA A 280 32.89 13.74 11.63
C ALA A 280 31.60 14.09 12.38
N LEU A 281 30.99 13.12 13.06
CA LEU A 281 29.80 13.33 13.90
C LEU A 281 30.10 14.24 15.10
N GLY A 282 31.34 14.22 15.57
CA GLY A 282 31.83 15.07 16.66
C GLY A 282 31.49 14.55 18.06
N ALA A 283 32.34 14.92 19.02
CA ALA A 283 32.27 14.42 20.40
C ALA A 283 31.01 14.85 21.17
N ASP A 284 30.35 15.94 20.74
CA ASP A 284 29.20 16.52 21.43
C ASP A 284 27.95 15.62 21.35
N THR A 285 27.86 14.75 20.36
CA THR A 285 26.74 13.80 20.19
C THR A 285 26.76 12.65 21.19
N ARG A 286 27.92 12.38 21.82
CA ARG A 286 28.15 11.28 22.78
C ARG A 286 27.81 9.88 22.24
N VAL A 287 27.71 9.72 20.92
CA VAL A 287 27.50 8.41 20.28
C VAL A 287 28.85 7.71 20.17
N SER A 288 28.96 6.48 20.66
CA SER A 288 30.19 5.68 20.52
C SER A 288 30.28 5.01 19.15
N LEU A 289 31.50 4.72 18.68
CA LEU A 289 31.72 3.95 17.46
C LEU A 289 31.02 2.56 17.50
N ASP A 290 30.94 1.92 18.66
CA ASP A 290 30.21 0.65 18.81
C ASP A 290 28.71 0.82 18.59
N LYS A 291 28.12 1.94 19.01
CA LYS A 291 26.72 2.27 18.74
C LYS A 291 26.47 2.59 17.27
N VAL A 292 27.41 3.26 16.60
CA VAL A 292 27.37 3.42 15.14
C VAL A 292 27.39 2.04 14.46
N ARG A 293 28.33 1.16 14.84
CA ARG A 293 28.44 -0.18 14.27
C ARG A 293 27.18 -1.02 14.48
N ASP A 294 26.62 -1.00 15.69
CA ASP A 294 25.38 -1.73 16.00
C ASP A 294 24.20 -1.18 15.19
N GLY A 295 24.02 0.13 15.11
CA GLY A 295 22.94 0.71 14.32
C GLY A 295 23.10 0.46 12.82
N VAL A 296 24.33 0.49 12.28
CA VAL A 296 24.59 0.14 10.87
C VAL A 296 24.28 -1.34 10.62
N ARG A 297 24.67 -2.24 11.54
CA ARG A 297 24.32 -3.66 11.46
C ARG A 297 22.80 -3.82 11.39
N ARG A 298 22.06 -3.16 12.29
CA ARG A 298 20.57 -3.18 12.35
C ARG A 298 19.92 -2.71 11.07
N GLN A 299 20.40 -1.61 10.52
CA GLN A 299 19.79 -0.98 9.36
C GLN A 299 20.29 -1.51 8.01
N SER A 300 21.19 -2.49 8.00
CA SER A 300 21.69 -3.13 6.76
C SER A 300 20.57 -3.78 5.92
N PHE A 301 19.45 -4.18 6.54
CA PHE A 301 18.27 -4.72 5.87
C PHE A 301 17.50 -3.69 5.02
N PHE A 302 17.66 -2.39 5.28
CA PHE A 302 16.90 -1.36 4.57
C PHE A 302 17.11 -1.42 3.06
N GLY A 303 18.35 -1.65 2.61
CA GLY A 303 18.64 -1.78 1.18
C GLY A 303 18.09 -3.06 0.53
N VAL A 304 18.00 -4.17 1.28
CA VAL A 304 17.33 -5.40 0.83
C VAL A 304 15.84 -5.14 0.63
N MET A 305 15.21 -4.46 1.59
CA MET A 305 13.81 -4.03 1.49
C MET A 305 13.60 -3.11 0.28
N MET A 306 14.46 -2.11 0.07
CA MET A 306 14.38 -1.21 -1.08
C MET A 306 14.50 -1.97 -2.42
N ALA A 307 15.40 -2.93 -2.54
CA ALA A 307 15.52 -3.75 -3.75
C ALA A 307 14.24 -4.55 -4.05
N ILE A 308 13.61 -5.14 -3.02
CA ILE A 308 12.34 -5.88 -3.16
C ILE A 308 11.21 -4.93 -3.55
N VAL A 309 10.98 -3.89 -2.74
CA VAL A 309 9.82 -2.99 -2.87
C VAL A 309 9.89 -2.18 -4.15
N SER A 310 11.01 -1.48 -4.40
CA SER A 310 11.12 -0.58 -5.55
C SER A 310 11.00 -1.32 -6.87
N SER A 311 11.56 -2.53 -6.98
CA SER A 311 11.49 -3.32 -8.23
C SER A 311 10.08 -3.82 -8.57
N MET A 312 9.18 -3.90 -7.58
CA MET A 312 7.78 -4.29 -7.78
C MET A 312 6.86 -3.09 -8.06
N LEU A 313 7.27 -1.87 -7.68
CA LEU A 313 6.45 -0.66 -7.83
C LEU A 313 6.78 0.15 -9.08
N VAL A 314 7.99 0.01 -9.64
CA VAL A 314 8.38 0.75 -10.85
C VAL A 314 8.20 -0.09 -12.12
N ALA A 315 8.08 0.59 -13.26
CA ALA A 315 8.03 -0.07 -14.56
C ALA A 315 9.29 -0.91 -14.81
N GLN A 316 9.10 -2.15 -15.25
CA GLN A 316 10.21 -3.07 -15.51
C GLN A 316 11.02 -2.63 -16.73
N THR A 317 12.34 -2.59 -16.59
CA THR A 317 13.27 -2.30 -17.69
C THR A 317 14.54 -3.12 -17.51
N GLU A 318 15.23 -3.48 -18.60
CA GLU A 318 16.45 -4.30 -18.53
C GLU A 318 17.53 -3.66 -17.64
N ARG A 319 17.74 -2.34 -17.77
CA ARG A 319 18.66 -1.59 -16.90
C ARG A 319 18.20 -1.55 -15.44
N GLY A 320 16.91 -1.37 -15.19
CA GLY A 320 16.35 -1.40 -13.84
C GLY A 320 16.56 -2.75 -13.17
N ASP A 321 16.34 -3.84 -13.92
CA ASP A 321 16.53 -5.20 -13.45
C ASP A 321 18.02 -5.52 -13.14
N GLU A 322 18.98 -4.96 -13.89
CA GLU A 322 20.41 -5.05 -13.56
C GLU A 322 20.76 -4.28 -12.28
N MET A 323 20.22 -3.06 -12.14
CA MET A 323 20.43 -2.21 -10.97
C MET A 323 19.89 -2.89 -9.70
N PHE A 324 18.64 -3.37 -9.71
CA PHE A 324 18.02 -4.00 -8.54
C PHE A 324 18.73 -5.29 -8.14
N MET A 325 19.20 -6.09 -9.11
CA MET A 325 19.96 -7.30 -8.76
C MET A 325 21.35 -6.99 -8.20
N THR A 326 22.01 -5.95 -8.71
CA THR A 326 23.28 -5.47 -8.14
C THR A 326 23.07 -4.95 -6.72
N MET A 327 22.02 -4.15 -6.51
CA MET A 327 21.62 -3.60 -5.22
C MET A 327 21.32 -4.73 -4.22
N LEU A 328 20.50 -5.71 -4.59
CA LEU A 328 20.21 -6.85 -3.73
C LEU A 328 21.48 -7.62 -3.35
N SER A 329 22.35 -7.90 -4.33
CA SER A 329 23.60 -8.63 -4.05
C SER A 329 24.51 -7.89 -3.09
N ARG A 330 24.74 -6.58 -3.29
CA ARG A 330 25.64 -5.80 -2.44
C ARG A 330 25.07 -5.60 -1.02
N HIS A 331 23.76 -5.36 -0.88
CA HIS A 331 23.10 -5.28 0.43
C HIS A 331 23.04 -6.65 1.12
N GLY A 332 22.78 -7.73 0.38
CA GLY A 332 22.83 -9.09 0.90
C GLY A 332 24.21 -9.41 1.49
N ASP A 333 25.28 -9.10 0.76
CA ASP A 333 26.65 -9.22 1.27
C ASP A 333 26.88 -8.38 2.54
N HIS A 334 26.30 -7.19 2.61
CA HIS A 334 26.46 -6.30 3.77
C HIS A 334 25.73 -6.83 5.02
N VAL A 335 24.53 -7.37 4.85
CA VAL A 335 23.80 -8.08 5.92
C VAL A 335 24.61 -9.26 6.44
N LEU A 336 25.18 -10.06 5.54
CA LEU A 336 25.97 -11.25 5.90
C LEU A 336 27.28 -10.86 6.60
N ASP A 337 28.03 -9.91 6.04
CA ASP A 337 29.32 -9.47 6.59
C ASP A 337 29.19 -8.84 7.99
N THR A 338 28.05 -8.20 8.28
CA THR A 338 27.79 -7.60 9.59
C THR A 338 27.15 -8.58 10.58
N GLY A 339 26.78 -9.79 10.14
CA GLY A 339 26.06 -10.76 10.94
C GLY A 339 24.67 -10.26 11.34
N ALA A 340 24.02 -9.42 10.53
CA ALA A 340 22.76 -8.80 10.92
C ALA A 340 21.59 -9.81 11.08
N LEU A 341 21.69 -10.98 10.46
CA LEU A 341 20.72 -12.07 10.60
C LEU A 341 20.52 -12.53 12.05
N ASP A 342 21.56 -12.47 12.89
CA ASP A 342 21.48 -12.88 14.31
C ASP A 342 20.57 -11.96 15.15
N MET A 343 20.22 -10.78 14.63
CA MET A 343 19.34 -9.83 15.33
C MET A 343 17.86 -10.05 14.99
N LEU A 344 17.59 -10.76 13.89
CA LEU A 344 16.24 -11.17 13.57
C LEU A 344 15.85 -12.32 14.51
N PRO A 345 14.64 -12.29 15.10
CA PRO A 345 14.17 -13.43 15.87
C PRO A 345 14.19 -14.69 15.01
N ASP A 346 14.35 -15.86 15.65
CA ASP A 346 14.20 -17.12 14.92
C ASP A 346 12.77 -17.15 14.33
N PRO A 347 12.60 -17.34 13.01
CA PRO A 347 11.28 -17.42 12.38
C PRO A 347 10.38 -18.50 13.01
N SER A 348 10.99 -19.51 13.64
CA SER A 348 10.27 -20.56 14.39
C SER A 348 9.83 -20.13 15.80
N GLU A 349 10.44 -19.07 16.35
CA GLU A 349 10.09 -18.45 17.64
C GLU A 349 9.28 -17.15 17.49
N ALA A 350 9.28 -16.54 16.29
CA ALA A 350 8.39 -15.44 15.97
C ALA A 350 6.95 -15.94 16.14
N PRO A 351 6.16 -15.38 17.08
CA PRO A 351 4.75 -15.74 17.13
C PRO A 351 4.17 -15.40 15.77
N ALA A 352 3.52 -16.36 15.11
CA ALA A 352 2.71 -16.08 13.93
C ALA A 352 1.89 -14.83 14.23
N ALA A 353 2.03 -13.79 13.39
CA ALA A 353 1.42 -12.50 13.64
C ALA A 353 -0.03 -12.74 14.05
N GLN A 354 -0.40 -12.32 15.27
CA GLN A 354 -1.74 -12.59 15.75
C GLN A 354 -2.72 -11.97 14.75
N PRO A 355 -3.73 -12.72 14.27
CA PRO A 355 -4.74 -12.16 13.39
C PRO A 355 -5.35 -10.92 14.02
N LEU A 356 -5.52 -9.86 13.23
CA LEU A 356 -6.17 -8.66 13.72
C LEU A 356 -7.63 -8.96 14.04
N THR A 357 -8.11 -8.43 15.14
CA THR A 357 -9.51 -8.47 15.54
C THR A 357 -10.05 -7.06 15.53
N PRO A 358 -11.23 -6.82 14.92
CA PRO A 358 -11.86 -5.50 14.90
C PRO A 358 -12.15 -4.99 16.31
N ASP A 359 -12.18 -3.67 16.47
CA ASP A 359 -12.68 -3.04 17.69
C ASP A 359 -14.21 -3.18 17.70
N PRO A 360 -14.86 -3.49 18.84
CA PRO A 360 -16.33 -3.44 18.94
C PRO A 360 -16.96 -2.13 18.46
N ALA A 361 -16.25 -1.00 18.53
CA ALA A 361 -16.70 0.28 17.99
C ALA A 361 -16.79 0.30 16.46
N ASP A 362 -16.00 -0.54 15.77
CA ASP A 362 -16.02 -0.68 14.31
C ASP A 362 -17.37 -1.21 13.81
N GLU A 363 -18.26 -1.69 14.69
CA GLU A 363 -19.60 -2.14 14.33
C GLU A 363 -20.58 -1.03 13.97
N HIS A 364 -20.23 0.20 14.38
CA HIS A 364 -21.03 1.40 14.19
C HIS A 364 -20.56 2.17 12.96
N ALA A 365 -21.40 3.10 12.49
CA ALA A 365 -21.05 3.96 11.37
C ALA A 365 -19.83 4.83 11.70
N HIS A 366 -18.91 4.92 10.75
CA HIS A 366 -17.69 5.72 10.88
C HIS A 366 -17.91 7.16 10.42
N ALA A 367 -17.08 8.08 10.90
CA ALA A 367 -17.03 9.42 10.35
C ALA A 367 -16.44 9.36 8.93
N ALA A 368 -17.16 9.91 7.95
CA ALA A 368 -16.70 9.98 6.58
C ALA A 368 -15.56 11.00 6.43
N GLY A 369 -14.52 10.63 5.67
CA GLY A 369 -13.49 11.57 5.23
C GLY A 369 -13.94 12.39 4.02
N ASP A 370 -13.12 13.35 3.60
CA ASP A 370 -13.42 14.24 2.47
C ASP A 370 -13.13 13.60 1.10
N GLU A 371 -12.62 12.36 1.05
CA GLU A 371 -12.25 11.70 -0.19
C GLU A 371 -13.49 11.40 -1.07
N PRO A 372 -13.49 11.75 -2.38
CA PRO A 372 -14.69 11.62 -3.22
C PRO A 372 -15.32 10.22 -3.24
N LEU A 373 -14.49 9.18 -3.18
CA LEU A 373 -14.91 7.78 -3.23
C LEU A 373 -14.93 7.11 -1.85
N TRP A 374 -15.03 7.89 -0.76
CA TRP A 374 -15.23 7.33 0.57
C TRP A 374 -16.57 6.56 0.60
N SER A 375 -16.50 5.29 1.01
CA SER A 375 -17.65 4.40 1.11
C SER A 375 -17.61 3.61 2.40
N GLU A 376 -18.79 3.35 2.96
CA GLU A 376 -18.97 2.43 4.09
C GLU A 376 -20.05 1.42 3.76
N SER A 377 -19.85 0.15 4.11
CA SER A 377 -20.77 -0.90 3.73
C SER A 377 -20.89 -2.01 4.76
N TRP A 378 -22.14 -2.42 5.03
CA TRP A 378 -22.50 -3.59 5.81
C TRP A 378 -23.06 -4.66 4.91
N TYR A 379 -22.67 -5.90 5.14
CA TYR A 379 -23.07 -7.05 4.35
C TYR A 379 -23.43 -8.25 5.24
N PHE A 380 -24.44 -9.00 4.80
CA PHE A 380 -24.98 -10.16 5.50
C PHE A 380 -25.42 -11.22 4.50
N ASP A 381 -25.08 -12.49 4.71
CA ASP A 381 -25.59 -13.59 3.91
C ASP A 381 -25.99 -14.82 4.70
N PHE A 382 -26.72 -15.71 4.03
CA PHE A 382 -27.06 -17.03 4.53
C PHE A 382 -27.25 -18.02 3.38
N ALA A 383 -27.07 -19.31 3.67
CA ALA A 383 -27.41 -20.40 2.77
C ALA A 383 -28.10 -21.54 3.54
N ASP A 384 -29.33 -21.88 3.13
CA ASP A 384 -30.06 -23.05 3.62
C ASP A 384 -30.14 -24.14 2.53
N PRO A 385 -29.20 -25.09 2.51
CA PRO A 385 -29.21 -26.18 1.55
C PRO A 385 -30.41 -27.13 1.71
N ARG A 386 -31.06 -27.18 2.89
CA ARG A 386 -32.21 -28.06 3.12
C ARG A 386 -33.47 -27.53 2.45
N GLN A 387 -33.64 -26.21 2.46
CA GLN A 387 -34.73 -25.53 1.77
C GLN A 387 -34.37 -25.13 0.33
N GLY A 388 -33.10 -25.23 -0.05
CA GLY A 388 -32.62 -24.89 -1.37
C GLY A 388 -32.63 -23.38 -1.64
N ILE A 389 -32.36 -22.57 -0.61
CA ILE A 389 -32.40 -21.11 -0.73
C ILE A 389 -31.12 -20.49 -0.16
N GLY A 390 -30.72 -19.36 -0.71
CA GLY A 390 -29.73 -18.47 -0.13
C GLY A 390 -30.15 -17.03 -0.35
N GLY A 391 -29.81 -16.16 0.58
CA GLY A 391 -30.00 -14.72 0.41
C GLY A 391 -28.85 -13.90 0.96
N TRP A 392 -28.82 -12.64 0.55
CA TRP A 392 -27.88 -11.65 1.07
C TRP A 392 -28.49 -10.26 1.13
N VAL A 393 -28.00 -9.45 2.07
CA VAL A 393 -28.39 -8.07 2.29
C VAL A 393 -27.14 -7.20 2.35
N ARG A 394 -27.18 -6.02 1.74
CA ARG A 394 -26.11 -5.04 1.78
C ARG A 394 -26.67 -3.63 1.90
N LEU A 395 -26.04 -2.85 2.77
CA LEU A 395 -26.11 -1.38 2.78
C LEU A 395 -24.75 -0.84 2.34
N GLY A 396 -24.74 0.09 1.39
CA GLY A 396 -23.57 0.89 1.03
C GLY A 396 -23.89 2.38 1.14
N LEU A 397 -23.10 3.11 1.92
CA LEU A 397 -23.18 4.56 2.08
C LEU A 397 -22.01 5.20 1.34
N MET A 398 -22.29 6.15 0.44
CA MET A 398 -21.30 7.02 -0.19
C MET A 398 -21.72 8.48 0.00
N PRO A 399 -21.43 9.07 1.18
CA PRO A 399 -21.90 10.41 1.55
C PRO A 399 -21.38 11.49 0.59
N ASN A 400 -20.15 11.37 0.12
CA ASN A 400 -19.54 12.35 -0.79
C ASN A 400 -20.09 12.28 -2.23
N GLU A 401 -20.75 11.17 -2.58
CA GLU A 401 -21.53 11.01 -3.82
C GLU A 401 -23.03 11.19 -3.59
N ASN A 402 -23.45 11.52 -2.36
CA ASN A 402 -24.84 11.63 -1.93
C ASN A 402 -25.70 10.42 -2.37
N THR A 403 -25.12 9.22 -2.25
CA THR A 403 -25.72 7.98 -2.76
C THR A 403 -25.73 6.91 -1.68
N THR A 404 -26.81 6.13 -1.67
CA THR A 404 -26.98 4.95 -0.82
C THR A 404 -27.42 3.78 -1.68
N TRP A 405 -26.78 2.63 -1.50
CA TRP A 405 -27.15 1.39 -2.16
C TRP A 405 -27.72 0.41 -1.15
N VAL A 406 -29.00 0.04 -1.34
CA VAL A 406 -29.65 -1.02 -0.59
C VAL A 406 -29.88 -2.20 -1.52
N ASN A 407 -29.36 -3.35 -1.14
CA ASN A 407 -29.55 -4.60 -1.87
C ASN A 407 -30.05 -5.66 -0.88
N ALA A 408 -31.15 -6.34 -1.20
CA ALA A 408 -31.54 -7.57 -0.54
C ALA A 408 -32.05 -8.57 -1.57
N LEU A 409 -31.39 -9.72 -1.70
CA LEU A 409 -31.69 -10.71 -2.72
C LEU A 409 -31.90 -12.10 -2.13
N LEU A 410 -32.77 -12.89 -2.75
CA LEU A 410 -33.06 -14.28 -2.43
C LEU A 410 -33.05 -15.11 -3.72
N CYS A 411 -32.39 -16.26 -3.71
CA CYS A 411 -32.33 -17.14 -4.88
C CYS A 411 -32.21 -18.62 -4.50
N GLY A 412 -32.51 -19.50 -5.44
CA GLY A 412 -32.42 -20.95 -5.30
C GLY A 412 -32.63 -21.63 -6.65
N PRO A 413 -32.32 -22.94 -6.79
CA PRO A 413 -32.42 -23.64 -8.07
C PRO A 413 -33.86 -23.78 -8.57
N ASP A 414 -34.83 -23.83 -7.65
CA ASP A 414 -36.24 -24.06 -7.95
C ASP A 414 -37.12 -22.82 -7.74
N MET A 415 -36.53 -21.62 -7.81
CA MET A 415 -37.25 -20.36 -7.66
C MET A 415 -36.65 -19.24 -8.51
N PRO A 416 -37.44 -18.22 -8.90
CA PRO A 416 -36.89 -17.01 -9.48
C PRO A 416 -35.99 -16.28 -8.46
N THR A 417 -35.04 -15.52 -8.99
CA THR A 417 -34.23 -14.61 -8.17
C THR A 417 -35.08 -13.42 -7.78
N ILE A 418 -35.17 -13.13 -6.50
CA ILE A 418 -35.94 -12.03 -5.94
C ILE A 418 -34.96 -10.93 -5.55
N ALA A 419 -35.20 -9.72 -6.02
CA ALA A 419 -34.30 -8.59 -5.77
C ALA A 419 -35.05 -7.36 -5.28
N LEU A 420 -34.68 -6.89 -4.09
CA LEU A 420 -34.98 -5.58 -3.53
C LEU A 420 -33.74 -4.71 -3.74
N LEU A 421 -33.78 -3.83 -4.74
CA LEU A 421 -32.64 -2.98 -5.11
C LEU A 421 -33.07 -1.52 -5.09
N ASP A 422 -32.36 -0.69 -4.35
CA ASP A 422 -32.48 0.77 -4.37
C ASP A 422 -31.07 1.36 -4.48
N PHE A 423 -30.71 1.80 -5.68
CA PHE A 423 -29.45 2.49 -5.97
C PHE A 423 -29.60 4.02 -5.99
N GLU A 424 -30.83 4.52 -5.93
CA GLU A 424 -31.16 5.94 -6.08
C GLU A 424 -31.61 6.58 -4.76
N ASN A 425 -31.52 5.83 -3.65
CA ASN A 425 -31.96 6.24 -2.32
C ASN A 425 -33.41 6.75 -2.32
N THR A 426 -34.30 6.02 -3.00
CA THR A 426 -35.72 6.37 -3.14
C THR A 426 -36.51 6.26 -1.82
N GLY A 427 -35.99 5.47 -0.87
CA GLY A 427 -36.66 5.14 0.38
C GLY A 427 -37.77 4.09 0.20
N ALA A 428 -37.77 3.36 -0.92
CA ALA A 428 -38.75 2.32 -1.21
C ALA A 428 -38.54 1.01 -0.42
N ILE A 429 -37.36 0.86 0.18
CA ILE A 429 -36.98 -0.30 0.99
C ILE A 429 -36.85 0.15 2.45
N ASP A 430 -37.63 -0.48 3.33
CA ASP A 430 -37.49 -0.33 4.77
C ASP A 430 -36.37 -1.28 5.24
N LEU A 431 -35.22 -0.72 5.60
CA LEU A 431 -34.04 -1.46 6.08
C LEU A 431 -33.68 -0.99 7.48
N VAL A 432 -33.59 -1.93 8.43
CA VAL A 432 -33.12 -1.72 9.79
C VAL A 432 -31.96 -2.66 10.06
N LEU A 433 -30.83 -2.08 10.47
CA LEU A 433 -29.60 -2.76 10.87
C LEU A 433 -29.34 -2.48 12.36
N GLU A 434 -29.26 -3.53 13.18
CA GLU A 434 -29.02 -3.39 14.62
C GLU A 434 -27.93 -4.36 15.10
N ALA A 435 -26.80 -3.80 15.54
CA ALA A 435 -25.78 -4.52 16.28
C ALA A 435 -26.24 -4.76 17.73
N ALA A 436 -27.06 -5.78 17.95
CA ALA A 436 -27.65 -6.09 19.27
C ALA A 436 -26.56 -6.33 20.34
N GLU A 437 -25.48 -7.03 19.97
CA GLU A 437 -24.25 -7.13 20.74
C GLU A 437 -23.07 -7.00 19.77
N PRO A 438 -22.25 -5.93 19.83
CA PRO A 438 -21.16 -5.70 18.89
C PRO A 438 -20.25 -6.92 18.73
N LEU A 439 -19.89 -7.25 17.48
CA LEU A 439 -19.10 -8.42 17.12
C LEU A 439 -19.73 -9.79 17.45
N GLN A 440 -20.88 -9.86 18.14
CA GLN A 440 -21.51 -11.11 18.59
C GLN A 440 -22.84 -11.40 17.91
N THR A 441 -23.76 -10.42 17.88
CA THR A 441 -25.09 -10.60 17.30
C THR A 441 -25.54 -9.37 16.52
N TYR A 442 -26.13 -9.61 15.35
CA TYR A 442 -26.62 -8.58 14.46
C TYR A 442 -27.99 -8.94 13.91
N THR A 443 -28.94 -8.02 13.97
CA THR A 443 -30.30 -8.20 13.43
C THR A 443 -30.49 -7.33 12.20
N VAL A 444 -31.06 -7.93 11.15
CA VAL A 444 -31.38 -7.25 9.90
C VAL A 444 -32.86 -7.47 9.61
N THR A 445 -33.58 -6.36 9.47
CA THR A 445 -34.95 -6.36 8.94
C THR A 445 -34.97 -5.62 7.63
N VAL A 446 -35.47 -6.26 6.56
CA VAL A 446 -35.67 -5.61 5.27
C VAL A 446 -37.05 -5.94 4.72
N ARG A 447 -37.79 -4.93 4.26
CA ARG A 447 -39.15 -5.09 3.71
C ARG A 447 -39.36 -4.15 2.54
N GLY A 448 -40.01 -4.62 1.49
CA GLY A 448 -40.40 -3.77 0.37
C GLY A 448 -40.94 -4.52 -0.84
N ARG A 449 -41.16 -3.75 -1.89
CA ARG A 449 -41.61 -4.26 -3.19
C ARG A 449 -40.41 -4.68 -4.03
N ALA A 450 -40.20 -5.98 -4.13
CA ALA A 450 -39.13 -6.60 -4.89
C ALA A 450 -39.52 -6.85 -6.36
N GLN A 451 -38.55 -7.34 -7.13
CA GLN A 451 -38.75 -7.88 -8.46
C GLN A 451 -38.26 -9.32 -8.54
N ALA A 452 -39.06 -10.19 -9.16
CA ALA A 452 -38.75 -11.59 -9.42
C ALA A 452 -38.26 -11.79 -10.86
N TYR A 453 -37.17 -12.54 -11.00
CA TYR A 453 -36.45 -12.80 -12.24
C TYR A 453 -36.32 -14.30 -12.48
N ASP A 454 -37.00 -14.81 -13.51
CA ASP A 454 -36.88 -16.21 -13.92
C ASP A 454 -35.49 -16.50 -14.52
N ASP A 455 -34.90 -15.51 -15.20
CA ASP A 455 -33.50 -15.51 -15.63
C ASP A 455 -32.71 -14.49 -14.79
N PRO A 456 -31.80 -14.93 -13.90
CA PRO A 456 -31.03 -14.02 -13.05
C PRO A 456 -30.11 -13.08 -13.84
N SER A 457 -29.71 -13.41 -15.07
CA SER A 457 -28.83 -12.55 -15.88
C SER A 457 -29.52 -11.24 -16.30
N ALA A 458 -30.86 -11.21 -16.30
CA ALA A 458 -31.65 -10.02 -16.54
C ALA A 458 -31.27 -8.84 -15.62
N LEU A 459 -30.85 -9.13 -14.38
CA LEU A 459 -30.35 -8.13 -13.43
C LEU A 459 -29.05 -7.48 -13.89
N LEU A 460 -28.11 -8.26 -14.45
CA LEU A 460 -26.85 -7.73 -15.01
C LEU A 460 -27.08 -6.89 -16.27
N HIS A 461 -28.17 -7.11 -16.97
CA HIS A 461 -28.50 -6.42 -18.22
C HIS A 461 -29.53 -5.30 -18.02
N GLY A 462 -29.85 -4.93 -16.78
CA GLY A 462 -30.76 -3.84 -16.45
C GLY A 462 -32.21 -4.07 -16.92
N GLN A 463 -32.62 -5.33 -17.05
CA GLN A 463 -33.98 -5.69 -17.49
C GLN A 463 -34.95 -5.66 -16.30
N PRO A 464 -36.24 -5.34 -16.53
CA PRO A 464 -37.23 -5.34 -15.46
C PRO A 464 -37.69 -6.75 -15.10
N GLY A 465 -37.94 -7.00 -13.81
CA GLY A 465 -38.56 -8.23 -13.31
C GLY A 465 -40.07 -8.08 -13.04
N ARG A 466 -40.71 -9.15 -12.56
CA ARG A 466 -42.11 -9.11 -12.11
C ARG A 466 -42.21 -8.61 -10.67
N PRO A 467 -43.07 -7.64 -10.34
CA PRO A 467 -43.21 -7.17 -8.97
C PRO A 467 -43.69 -8.27 -8.02
N VAL A 468 -43.05 -8.39 -6.85
CA VAL A 468 -43.46 -9.28 -5.75
C VAL A 468 -43.17 -8.61 -4.41
N GLU A 469 -43.86 -9.00 -3.34
CA GLU A 469 -43.54 -8.54 -1.99
C GLU A 469 -42.50 -9.46 -1.36
N ALA A 470 -41.51 -8.87 -0.69
CA ALA A 470 -40.49 -9.62 0.01
C ALA A 470 -40.13 -8.97 1.36
N ALA A 471 -39.86 -9.82 2.35
CA ALA A 471 -39.43 -9.43 3.68
C ALA A 471 -38.39 -10.42 4.20
N MET A 472 -37.38 -9.93 4.91
CA MET A 472 -36.46 -10.75 5.71
C MET A 472 -36.36 -10.15 7.11
N GLU A 473 -36.39 -11.00 8.11
CA GLU A 473 -36.17 -10.65 9.52
C GLU A 473 -35.27 -11.73 10.10
N LEU A 474 -33.98 -11.41 10.17
CA LEU A 474 -32.91 -12.39 10.36
C LEU A 474 -31.90 -11.89 11.40
N THR A 475 -31.35 -12.83 12.17
CA THR A 475 -30.30 -12.58 13.16
C THR A 475 -29.07 -13.43 12.83
N TRP A 476 -27.92 -12.77 12.73
CA TRP A 476 -26.60 -13.37 12.60
C TRP A 476 -25.97 -13.47 13.98
N THR A 477 -25.61 -14.68 14.38
CA THR A 477 -24.85 -14.97 15.61
C THR A 477 -23.45 -15.41 15.25
N THR A 478 -22.43 -14.74 15.74
CA THR A 478 -21.02 -15.06 15.52
C THR A 478 -20.69 -16.48 15.99
N VAL A 479 -20.04 -17.27 15.13
CA VAL A 479 -19.61 -18.66 15.45
C VAL A 479 -18.10 -18.89 15.31
N GLY A 480 -17.35 -17.85 14.93
CA GLY A 480 -15.89 -17.87 14.82
C GLY A 480 -15.24 -16.61 15.39
N VAL A 481 -13.93 -16.52 15.24
CA VAL A 481 -13.12 -15.35 15.57
C VAL A 481 -13.35 -14.29 14.49
N PRO A 482 -13.77 -13.06 14.85
CA PRO A 482 -13.80 -11.93 13.93
C PRO A 482 -12.43 -11.64 13.35
N TYR A 483 -12.34 -11.50 12.04
CA TYR A 483 -11.08 -11.27 11.32
C TYR A 483 -11.05 -9.88 10.70
N GLN A 484 -10.09 -9.06 11.10
CA GLN A 484 -9.86 -7.74 10.50
C GLN A 484 -8.75 -7.81 9.45
N TYR A 485 -8.96 -7.13 8.33
CA TYR A 485 -7.99 -7.04 7.26
C TYR A 485 -6.80 -6.16 7.67
N ARG A 486 -5.60 -6.52 7.20
CA ARG A 486 -4.38 -5.73 7.43
C ARG A 486 -4.20 -4.57 6.45
N ILE A 487 -4.83 -4.65 5.27
CA ILE A 487 -4.54 -3.74 4.16
C ILE A 487 -5.64 -2.71 3.89
N THR A 488 -6.87 -3.00 4.30
CA THR A 488 -8.02 -2.12 4.10
C THR A 488 -8.90 -2.14 5.35
N PRO A 489 -9.60 -1.04 5.66
CA PRO A 489 -10.51 -1.01 6.80
C PRO A 489 -11.73 -1.88 6.49
N ARG A 490 -11.70 -3.12 7.00
CA ARG A 490 -12.73 -4.15 6.85
C ARG A 490 -12.55 -5.25 7.88
N TYR A 491 -13.63 -5.87 8.30
CA TYR A 491 -13.61 -7.16 8.96
C TYR A 491 -14.61 -8.16 8.35
N GLU A 492 -14.43 -9.44 8.68
CA GLU A 492 -15.18 -10.59 8.19
C GLU A 492 -15.51 -11.56 9.35
N ILE A 493 -16.76 -12.02 9.46
CA ILE A 493 -17.23 -12.83 10.60
C ILE A 493 -18.15 -13.96 10.13
N PRO A 494 -17.82 -15.24 10.43
CA PRO A 494 -18.70 -16.36 10.14
C PRO A 494 -19.80 -16.45 11.21
N CYS A 495 -21.02 -16.71 10.76
CA CYS A 495 -22.22 -16.67 11.58
C CYS A 495 -23.11 -17.90 11.39
N ALA A 496 -23.96 -18.14 12.40
CA ALA A 496 -25.17 -18.91 12.28
C ALA A 496 -26.37 -17.96 12.18
N VAL A 497 -27.25 -18.19 11.21
CA VAL A 497 -28.36 -17.30 10.86
C VAL A 497 -29.69 -17.96 11.20
N SER A 498 -30.58 -17.21 11.87
CA SER A 498 -31.92 -17.67 12.21
C SER A 498 -32.94 -16.56 11.96
N GLY A 499 -34.20 -16.92 11.74
CA GLY A 499 -35.29 -15.98 11.54
C GLY A 499 -36.22 -16.40 10.40
N THR A 500 -36.82 -15.44 9.72
CA THR A 500 -37.81 -15.70 8.67
C THR A 500 -37.56 -14.88 7.42
N VAL A 501 -37.77 -15.52 6.27
CA VAL A 501 -37.82 -14.85 4.97
C VAL A 501 -39.19 -15.13 4.35
N THR A 502 -39.87 -14.09 3.88
CA THR A 502 -41.18 -14.21 3.23
C THR A 502 -41.13 -13.62 1.84
N VAL A 503 -41.54 -14.38 0.84
CA VAL A 503 -41.65 -13.93 -0.56
C VAL A 503 -42.96 -14.42 -1.13
N ASP A 504 -43.75 -13.51 -1.70
CA ASP A 504 -45.02 -13.83 -2.39
C ASP A 504 -45.95 -14.74 -1.56
N GLY A 505 -46.03 -14.47 -0.25
CA GLY A 505 -46.84 -15.23 0.71
C GLY A 505 -46.26 -16.59 1.15
N ARG A 506 -45.09 -16.99 0.64
CA ARG A 506 -44.35 -18.17 1.11
C ARG A 506 -43.32 -17.76 2.16
N GLU A 507 -43.38 -18.42 3.31
CA GLU A 507 -42.45 -18.22 4.42
C GLU A 507 -41.40 -19.33 4.46
N TYR A 508 -40.15 -18.96 4.73
CA TYR A 508 -39.02 -19.82 4.98
C TYR A 508 -38.48 -19.52 6.37
N ALA A 509 -38.56 -20.50 7.27
CA ALA A 509 -38.01 -20.38 8.62
C ALA A 509 -36.56 -20.90 8.62
N LEU A 510 -35.62 -20.04 8.99
CA LEU A 510 -34.20 -20.37 9.11
C LEU A 510 -33.86 -20.69 10.57
N ASN A 511 -33.12 -21.77 10.78
CA ASN A 511 -32.69 -22.21 12.10
C ASN A 511 -31.20 -22.56 12.09
N ALA A 512 -30.38 -21.61 12.56
CA ALA A 512 -28.92 -21.72 12.66
C ALA A 512 -28.26 -22.24 11.36
N VAL A 513 -28.64 -21.67 10.22
CA VAL A 513 -28.03 -21.99 8.92
C VAL A 513 -26.71 -21.24 8.74
N PRO A 514 -25.75 -21.75 7.96
CA PRO A 514 -24.50 -21.03 7.71
C PRO A 514 -24.70 -19.67 7.05
N GLY A 515 -23.88 -18.69 7.44
CA GLY A 515 -23.82 -17.39 6.81
C GLY A 515 -22.60 -16.60 7.25
N GLN A 516 -22.43 -15.43 6.64
CA GLN A 516 -21.33 -14.50 6.88
C GLN A 516 -21.89 -13.09 7.10
N ARG A 517 -21.15 -12.27 7.84
CA ARG A 517 -21.31 -10.82 7.79
C ARG A 517 -19.96 -10.13 7.65
N ASP A 518 -19.98 -8.98 6.98
CA ASP A 518 -18.81 -8.14 6.78
C ASP A 518 -19.18 -6.66 6.93
N HIS A 519 -18.20 -5.85 7.33
CA HIS A 519 -18.31 -4.40 7.37
C HIS A 519 -16.99 -3.80 6.89
N SER A 520 -17.07 -2.83 5.99
CA SER A 520 -15.92 -2.14 5.41
C SER A 520 -16.14 -0.64 5.34
N TRP A 521 -15.05 0.12 5.44
CA TRP A 521 -15.07 1.59 5.34
C TRP A 521 -13.81 2.13 4.64
N GLY A 522 -13.88 3.39 4.23
CA GLY A 522 -12.81 4.13 3.56
C GLY A 522 -12.94 4.19 2.04
N VAL A 523 -11.88 4.61 1.35
CA VAL A 523 -11.90 4.83 -0.11
C VAL A 523 -12.07 3.50 -0.87
N ARG A 524 -13.07 3.43 -1.77
CA ARG A 524 -13.35 2.26 -2.61
C ARG A 524 -13.77 2.66 -4.02
N ASP A 525 -12.91 2.41 -5.00
CA ASP A 525 -13.29 2.46 -6.41
C ASP A 525 -13.65 1.05 -6.91
N TRP A 526 -14.94 0.74 -6.95
CA TRP A 526 -15.50 -0.53 -7.42
C TRP A 526 -15.17 -0.83 -8.90
N TRP A 527 -14.75 0.18 -9.66
CA TRP A 527 -14.50 0.11 -11.10
C TRP A 527 -13.01 0.13 -11.47
N SER A 528 -12.13 0.06 -10.48
CA SER A 528 -10.67 0.13 -10.69
C SER A 528 -9.97 -1.22 -10.74
N MET A 529 -10.61 -2.28 -10.21
CA MET A 529 -10.00 -3.59 -10.02
C MET A 529 -11.05 -4.70 -10.02
N ASP A 530 -10.65 -5.90 -10.45
CA ASP A 530 -11.49 -7.10 -10.41
C ASP A 530 -11.20 -7.88 -9.13
N TRP A 531 -12.16 -8.68 -8.66
CA TRP A 531 -11.89 -9.62 -7.57
C TRP A 531 -12.86 -10.80 -7.54
N VAL A 532 -12.47 -11.83 -6.79
CA VAL A 532 -13.35 -12.92 -6.37
C VAL A 532 -13.35 -13.00 -4.85
N TRP A 533 -14.49 -12.77 -4.23
CA TRP A 533 -14.68 -12.89 -2.78
C TRP A 533 -15.43 -14.19 -2.46
N SER A 534 -15.12 -14.81 -1.33
CA SER A 534 -15.76 -16.04 -0.88
C SER A 534 -15.91 -16.10 0.63
N ALA A 535 -17.02 -16.68 1.09
CA ALA A 535 -17.21 -17.15 2.46
C ALA A 535 -17.84 -18.55 2.42
N LEU A 536 -17.06 -19.54 2.85
CA LEU A 536 -17.37 -20.96 2.77
C LEU A 536 -17.44 -21.55 4.18
N HIS A 537 -18.44 -22.38 4.42
CA HIS A 537 -18.69 -23.04 5.70
C HIS A 537 -18.83 -24.55 5.46
N PHE A 538 -17.92 -25.32 6.08
CA PHE A 538 -17.82 -26.76 5.91
C PHE A 538 -18.56 -27.51 7.02
N ASP A 539 -19.02 -28.72 6.69
CA ASP A 539 -19.81 -29.57 7.59
C ASP A 539 -19.03 -30.02 8.84
N ASP A 540 -17.69 -29.97 8.79
CA ASP A 540 -16.79 -30.30 9.90
C ASP A 540 -16.53 -29.12 10.86
N GLY A 541 -17.21 -27.99 10.64
CA GLY A 541 -17.11 -26.76 11.42
C GLY A 541 -15.96 -25.84 11.01
N THR A 542 -15.27 -26.12 9.89
CA THR A 542 -14.30 -25.18 9.32
C THR A 542 -15.01 -24.04 8.58
N HIS A 543 -14.49 -22.84 8.72
CA HIS A 543 -14.87 -21.66 7.96
C HIS A 543 -13.66 -21.17 7.16
N ALA A 544 -13.87 -20.86 5.89
CA ALA A 544 -12.87 -20.27 5.02
C ALA A 544 -13.44 -19.01 4.38
N HIS A 545 -12.74 -17.91 4.55
CA HIS A 545 -13.05 -16.67 3.85
C HIS A 545 -11.82 -16.29 3.04
N GLY A 546 -12.02 -15.80 1.82
CA GLY A 546 -10.92 -15.24 1.05
C GLY A 546 -11.32 -14.36 -0.11
N VAL A 547 -10.42 -13.44 -0.44
CA VAL A 547 -10.50 -12.53 -1.58
C VAL A 547 -9.26 -12.71 -2.45
N ASP A 548 -9.49 -13.00 -3.73
CA ASP A 548 -8.49 -12.89 -4.81
C ASP A 548 -8.69 -11.53 -5.50
N LEU A 549 -7.85 -10.56 -5.15
CA LEU A 549 -7.90 -9.19 -5.64
C LEU A 549 -6.94 -9.00 -6.81
N ARG A 550 -7.44 -8.39 -7.90
CA ARG A 550 -6.74 -8.27 -9.18
C ARG A 550 -6.67 -6.81 -9.61
N ILE A 551 -5.57 -6.16 -9.25
CA ILE A 551 -5.30 -4.77 -9.61
C ILE A 551 -4.50 -4.75 -10.92
N PRO A 552 -4.91 -3.99 -11.94
CA PRO A 552 -4.15 -3.87 -13.18
C PRO A 552 -2.70 -3.44 -12.94
N GLY A 553 -1.74 -4.23 -13.43
CA GLY A 553 -0.31 -3.95 -13.31
C GLY A 553 0.33 -4.37 -11.99
N ALA A 554 -0.44 -4.89 -11.02
CA ALA A 554 0.08 -5.43 -9.76
C ALA A 554 -0.01 -6.97 -9.71
N PRO A 555 0.81 -7.63 -8.88
CA PRO A 555 0.63 -9.06 -8.56
C PRO A 555 -0.75 -9.33 -7.93
N PRO A 556 -1.31 -10.55 -8.09
CA PRO A 556 -2.54 -10.95 -7.39
C PRO A 556 -2.37 -10.85 -5.87
N ILE A 557 -3.38 -10.32 -5.19
CA ILE A 557 -3.38 -10.14 -3.74
C ILE A 557 -4.42 -11.07 -3.13
N GLY A 558 -3.98 -11.98 -2.27
CA GLY A 558 -4.84 -12.90 -1.53
C GLY A 558 -4.99 -12.47 -0.07
N ILE A 559 -6.23 -12.35 0.41
CA ILE A 559 -6.53 -11.97 1.80
C ILE A 559 -7.58 -12.90 2.34
N GLY A 560 -7.48 -13.31 3.60
CA GLY A 560 -8.56 -14.02 4.26
C GLY A 560 -8.07 -14.92 5.39
N TYR A 561 -8.90 -15.89 5.75
CA TYR A 561 -8.61 -16.82 6.82
C TYR A 561 -9.16 -18.22 6.53
N THR A 562 -8.56 -19.20 7.23
CA THR A 562 -9.26 -20.43 7.59
C THR A 562 -9.32 -20.53 9.11
N GLN A 563 -10.45 -20.96 9.65
CA GLN A 563 -10.59 -21.16 11.08
C GLN A 563 -11.49 -22.34 11.38
N ARG A 564 -11.21 -23.01 12.50
CA ARG A 564 -12.03 -24.11 13.01
C ARG A 564 -12.21 -23.92 14.51
N ARG A 565 -13.40 -24.24 15.01
CA ARG A 565 -13.71 -24.10 16.43
C ARG A 565 -12.69 -24.83 17.31
N GLY A 566 -12.07 -24.10 18.24
CA GLY A 566 -11.09 -24.64 19.19
C GLY A 566 -9.65 -24.69 18.67
N GLU A 567 -9.43 -24.30 17.41
CA GLU A 567 -8.12 -24.13 16.81
C GLU A 567 -7.84 -22.62 16.59
N PRO A 568 -6.57 -22.18 16.58
CA PRO A 568 -6.23 -20.82 16.20
C PRO A 568 -6.68 -20.51 14.77
N LEU A 569 -7.12 -19.27 14.53
CA LEU A 569 -7.37 -18.78 13.18
C LEU A 569 -6.04 -18.75 12.40
N VAL A 570 -6.07 -19.25 11.17
CA VAL A 570 -4.96 -19.22 10.23
C VAL A 570 -5.23 -18.14 9.20
N GLU A 571 -4.43 -17.08 9.24
CA GLU A 571 -4.47 -16.02 8.24
C GLU A 571 -3.86 -16.52 6.92
N LEU A 572 -4.52 -16.23 5.81
CA LEU A 572 -4.11 -16.68 4.50
C LEU A 572 -3.00 -15.79 3.93
N GLN A 573 -2.04 -16.43 3.30
CA GLN A 573 -0.95 -15.82 2.53
C GLN A 573 -1.30 -15.69 1.04
N GLY A 574 -2.30 -16.43 0.57
CA GLY A 574 -2.71 -16.42 -0.83
C GLY A 574 -4.10 -16.98 -1.05
N VAL A 575 -4.84 -16.36 -1.96
CA VAL A 575 -6.14 -16.80 -2.45
C VAL A 575 -6.13 -16.66 -3.96
N ARG A 576 -6.46 -17.73 -4.67
CA ARG A 576 -6.52 -17.72 -6.14
C ARG A 576 -7.80 -18.37 -6.62
N ALA A 577 -8.58 -17.63 -7.40
CA ALA A 577 -9.81 -18.11 -7.99
C ALA A 577 -9.68 -18.30 -9.51
N GLU A 578 -10.13 -19.44 -10.01
CA GLU A 578 -10.21 -19.71 -11.44
C GLU A 578 -11.67 -19.90 -11.81
N ALA A 579 -12.22 -18.95 -12.54
CA ALA A 579 -13.64 -18.89 -12.88
C ALA A 579 -13.86 -18.78 -14.39
N THR A 580 -14.87 -19.48 -14.89
CA THR A 580 -15.38 -19.35 -16.26
C THR A 580 -16.78 -18.77 -16.24
N PHE A 581 -17.15 -17.99 -17.25
CA PHE A 581 -18.46 -17.36 -17.35
C PHE A 581 -19.23 -17.89 -18.56
N ALA A 582 -20.54 -18.07 -18.39
CA ALA A 582 -21.45 -18.39 -19.48
C ALA A 582 -21.71 -17.14 -20.35
N GLY A 583 -22.32 -17.33 -21.52
CA GLY A 583 -22.61 -16.24 -22.47
C GLY A 583 -23.59 -15.17 -21.98
N ASN A 584 -24.18 -15.36 -20.80
CA ASN A 584 -25.05 -14.42 -20.11
C ASN A 584 -24.35 -13.73 -18.92
N ASP A 585 -23.02 -13.75 -18.89
CA ASP A 585 -22.15 -13.10 -17.89
C ASP A 585 -22.23 -13.66 -16.46
N LEU A 586 -22.97 -14.75 -16.26
CA LEU A 586 -23.00 -15.46 -14.98
C LEU A 586 -21.87 -16.50 -14.88
N PRO A 587 -21.32 -16.72 -13.68
CA PRO A 587 -20.27 -17.72 -13.46
C PRO A 587 -20.82 -19.13 -13.72
N ALA A 588 -20.04 -19.95 -14.42
CA ALA A 588 -20.40 -21.31 -14.79
C ALA A 588 -19.61 -22.36 -13.98
N THR A 589 -18.31 -22.13 -13.79
CA THR A 589 -17.44 -22.96 -12.95
C THR A 589 -16.49 -22.07 -12.20
N THR A 590 -16.19 -22.41 -10.94
CA THR A 590 -15.20 -21.71 -10.13
C THR A 590 -14.45 -22.69 -9.23
N THR A 591 -13.13 -22.57 -9.17
CA THR A 591 -12.27 -23.24 -8.19
C THR A 591 -11.50 -22.18 -7.42
N ILE A 592 -11.41 -22.30 -6.09
CA ILE A 592 -10.68 -21.37 -5.23
C ILE A 592 -9.62 -22.14 -4.44
N THR A 593 -8.38 -21.67 -4.47
CA THR A 593 -7.26 -22.21 -3.71
C THR A 593 -6.88 -21.25 -2.59
N TYR A 594 -6.82 -21.74 -1.35
CA TYR A 594 -6.43 -20.98 -0.16
C TYR A 594 -5.08 -21.50 0.38
N THR A 595 -4.15 -20.58 0.65
CA THR A 595 -2.78 -20.85 1.12
C THR A 595 -2.50 -20.05 2.39
N PRO A 596 -1.89 -20.59 3.45
CA PRO A 596 -1.39 -21.97 3.60
C PRO A 596 -2.49 -23.00 3.87
N GLY A 597 -2.19 -24.28 3.62
CA GLY A 597 -3.10 -25.41 3.89
C GLY A 597 -3.65 -26.11 2.65
N ASP A 598 -3.32 -25.62 1.44
CA ASP A 598 -3.68 -26.18 0.13
C ASP A 598 -5.17 -26.59 0.02
N LEU A 599 -6.05 -25.82 0.66
CA LEU A 599 -7.48 -26.01 0.56
C LEU A 599 -7.91 -25.58 -0.84
N VAL A 600 -8.25 -26.56 -1.69
CA VAL A 600 -8.81 -26.33 -3.03
C VAL A 600 -10.30 -26.64 -2.99
N ALA A 601 -11.12 -25.59 -3.12
CA ALA A 601 -12.57 -25.66 -3.10
C ALA A 601 -13.15 -25.55 -4.51
N THR A 602 -13.95 -26.54 -4.91
CA THR A 602 -14.76 -26.53 -6.14
C THR A 602 -16.16 -26.04 -5.82
N ILE A 603 -16.58 -24.99 -6.52
CA ILE A 603 -17.83 -24.27 -6.28
C ILE A 603 -18.91 -24.78 -7.24
N ASP A 604 -19.94 -25.42 -6.70
CA ASP A 604 -21.12 -25.90 -7.45
C ASP A 604 -22.33 -24.99 -7.16
N ILE A 605 -22.55 -24.05 -8.09
CA ILE A 605 -23.51 -22.96 -7.94
C ILE A 605 -24.95 -23.49 -7.88
N ARG A 606 -25.73 -22.99 -6.93
CA ARG A 606 -27.13 -23.38 -6.71
C ARG A 606 -28.14 -22.27 -6.99
N GLY A 607 -27.75 -21.02 -6.85
CA GLY A 607 -28.60 -19.88 -7.18
C GLY A 607 -27.77 -18.63 -7.41
N HIS A 608 -28.15 -17.82 -8.40
CA HIS A 608 -27.51 -16.55 -8.71
C HIS A 608 -28.34 -15.39 -8.15
N ALA A 609 -27.68 -14.43 -7.53
CA ALA A 609 -28.28 -13.18 -7.06
C ALA A 609 -27.34 -12.00 -7.42
N PRO A 610 -27.17 -11.72 -8.73
CA PRO A 610 -26.22 -10.73 -9.21
C PRO A 610 -26.77 -9.30 -9.07
N VAL A 611 -25.88 -8.31 -9.11
CA VAL A 611 -26.25 -6.90 -9.30
C VAL A 611 -25.38 -6.24 -10.37
N LEU A 612 -25.92 -5.19 -11.00
CA LEU A 612 -25.22 -4.34 -11.94
C LEU A 612 -24.78 -3.06 -11.22
N LEU A 613 -23.49 -2.75 -11.26
CA LEU A 613 -22.95 -1.53 -10.66
C LEU A 613 -22.56 -0.55 -11.76
N THR A 614 -23.16 0.63 -11.76
CA THR A 614 -22.88 1.71 -12.73
C THR A 614 -22.35 2.91 -11.98
N SER A 615 -21.17 3.40 -12.36
CA SER A 615 -20.61 4.61 -11.76
C SER A 615 -21.29 5.87 -12.31
N PRO A 616 -21.15 7.02 -11.63
CA PRO A 616 -21.63 8.30 -12.16
C PRO A 616 -21.02 8.68 -13.53
N ASP A 617 -19.80 8.24 -13.82
CA ASP A 617 -19.11 8.46 -15.10
C ASP A 617 -19.40 7.38 -16.17
N GLY A 618 -20.29 6.42 -15.87
CA GLY A 618 -20.78 5.43 -16.84
C GLY A 618 -19.92 4.18 -16.99
N ARG A 619 -18.91 3.98 -16.14
CA ARG A 619 -18.21 2.69 -16.00
C ARG A 619 -19.17 1.66 -15.44
N ILE A 620 -19.04 0.43 -15.94
CA ILE A 620 -19.93 -0.68 -15.58
C ILE A 620 -19.08 -1.77 -14.92
N SER A 621 -19.55 -2.28 -13.78
CA SER A 621 -19.09 -3.54 -13.22
C SER A 621 -20.24 -4.54 -13.17
N HIS A 622 -20.01 -5.72 -13.73
CA HIS A 622 -20.88 -6.86 -13.48
C HIS A 622 -20.48 -7.48 -12.14
N PHE A 623 -21.46 -7.61 -11.25
CA PHE A 623 -21.25 -8.11 -9.90
C PHE A 623 -22.07 -9.38 -9.64
N PRO A 624 -21.72 -10.53 -10.27
CA PRO A 624 -22.35 -11.79 -9.93
C PRO A 624 -22.10 -12.15 -8.47
N ARG A 625 -23.16 -12.62 -7.81
CA ARG A 625 -23.07 -13.36 -6.56
C ARG A 625 -23.87 -14.63 -6.68
N ALA A 626 -23.40 -15.69 -6.04
CA ALA A 626 -24.10 -16.95 -6.01
C ALA A 626 -23.85 -17.68 -4.70
N TRP A 627 -24.88 -18.34 -4.20
CA TRP A 627 -24.67 -19.37 -3.19
C TRP A 627 -24.41 -20.71 -3.88
N ALA A 628 -23.57 -21.52 -3.25
CA ALA A 628 -23.09 -22.76 -3.82
C ALA A 628 -22.97 -23.84 -2.75
N THR A 629 -23.05 -25.08 -3.20
CA THR A 629 -22.47 -26.21 -2.46
C THR A 629 -20.99 -26.31 -2.82
N VAL A 630 -20.17 -26.73 -1.87
CA VAL A 630 -18.71 -26.77 -2.00
C VAL A 630 -18.23 -28.19 -1.76
N THR A 631 -17.28 -28.61 -2.57
CA THR A 631 -16.48 -29.83 -2.35
C THR A 631 -15.00 -29.48 -2.40
N THR A 632 -14.18 -30.17 -1.63
CA THR A 632 -12.73 -29.93 -1.60
C THR A 632 -11.96 -31.14 -2.11
N ALA A 633 -10.72 -30.92 -2.55
CA ALA A 633 -9.84 -32.00 -2.99
C ALA A 633 -9.57 -33.07 -1.90
N ASP A 634 -9.64 -32.69 -0.62
CA ASP A 634 -9.50 -33.59 0.53
C ASP A 634 -10.83 -34.23 0.99
N GLY A 635 -11.92 -34.00 0.26
CA GLY A 635 -13.21 -34.68 0.45
C GLY A 635 -14.17 -34.02 1.45
N ARG A 636 -13.88 -32.80 1.93
CA ARG A 636 -14.82 -32.01 2.73
C ARG A 636 -15.95 -31.46 1.85
N THR A 637 -17.10 -31.27 2.49
CA THR A 637 -18.31 -30.70 1.90
C THR A 637 -18.78 -29.50 2.71
N GLY A 638 -19.47 -28.58 2.04
CA GLY A 638 -19.99 -27.39 2.69
C GLY A 638 -20.89 -26.56 1.78
N VAL A 639 -21.18 -25.36 2.23
CA VAL A 639 -21.94 -24.34 1.50
C VAL A 639 -21.28 -22.99 1.67
N GLY A 640 -21.63 -22.02 0.82
CA GLY A 640 -21.13 -20.67 0.98
C GLY A 640 -21.58 -19.75 -0.13
N TRP A 641 -21.12 -18.51 -0.03
CA TRP A 641 -21.29 -17.47 -1.04
C TRP A 641 -19.99 -17.19 -1.74
N VAL A 642 -20.09 -16.95 -3.05
CA VAL A 642 -19.00 -16.46 -3.87
C VAL A 642 -19.50 -15.27 -4.68
N GLU A 643 -18.63 -14.27 -4.80
CA GLU A 643 -18.85 -13.01 -5.49
C GLU A 643 -17.74 -12.80 -6.52
N TRP A 644 -18.09 -12.20 -7.66
CA TRP A 644 -17.15 -11.78 -8.67
C TRP A 644 -17.39 -10.30 -8.98
N ASN A 645 -16.39 -9.43 -8.83
CA ASN A 645 -16.44 -8.09 -9.42
C ASN A 645 -15.68 -8.10 -10.74
N ARG A 646 -16.35 -7.65 -11.81
CA ARG A 646 -15.79 -7.68 -13.17
C ARG A 646 -16.08 -6.37 -13.89
N ASN A 647 -15.05 -5.55 -14.00
CA ASN A 647 -15.13 -4.30 -14.70
C ASN A 647 -15.23 -4.54 -16.21
N GLN A 648 -16.23 -3.92 -16.82
CA GLN A 648 -16.46 -4.02 -18.25
C GLN A 648 -15.66 -2.92 -18.94
N SER A 649 -14.90 -3.27 -19.99
CA SER A 649 -14.23 -2.26 -20.80
C SER A 649 -15.27 -1.34 -21.45
N PRO A 650 -15.02 -0.02 -21.55
CA PRO A 650 -15.88 0.88 -22.31
C PRO A 650 -16.04 0.33 -23.73
N ARG A 651 -17.29 0.19 -24.20
CA ARG A 651 -17.59 -0.23 -25.57
C ARG A 651 -17.31 0.88 -26.58
#